data_AF-A0A329MRQ6-F1
#
_entry.id   AF-A0A329MRQ6-F1
#
_cell.length_a   1.000
_cell.length_b   1.000
_cell.length_c   1.000
_cell.angle_alpha   90.00
_cell.angle_beta   90.00
_cell.angle_gamma   90.00
#
_symmetry.space_group_name_H-M   'P 1'
#
loop_
_entity.id
_entity.type
_entity.pdbx_description
1 polymer ?
#
loop_
_entity_poly.entity_id
_entity_poly.type
_entity_poly.pdbx_seq_one_letter_code
_entity_poly.pdbx_strand_id
1 'polypeptide(L)'
;MSDQSSSEREHEEPKENAAREQPISRRKLLASFGAAGAALAAEGLFPGTLLGKGAGPGGSVTDAVYANSESRLLPPDLPDLQELLKLNIVVTTTMTDLRALRKNRRNAVYFITDPGHEGHFVYDPSDTAAADNTGTVLVSTAGFRFKRVSESDYINVKWFGARGDGSGDDIPFIQKAIDYAAASSIRTVYFPAGTYQIAPATDKRIVLRSNLHVTGERGAVLKVKPDAGDYDTIFGAETNTAFIEHVTISSLTIDQNGAANTTSKIKAGVSGISQYAVALYSFQDIVVDSVNFDSTSGINAVTLNGKDARNAVVRNCYFRFVRTAGIADGKTNYDNSAVYFNCENHAAFGNMFHSDFAQGGRGAMESHNGPAVIHGNVSVGYQTGVNIVSRSTTSADRGVSDITVSGNTFSKACLGIRLWSITGTTVRNVTISGNTISIANKDRPEVEWQGISMVFENGANLAGDYDTINIVGNSVLFQVDTVARTISNSTIYAIGISPKGNVRNVTVTGNVVTNAPVAGIKIGLFQQPNKFENVIVTGNTFVNPGIYQHGVRDYCTAFFLVGNLTNVVVEDNTVSDTFDTLQGNQSYFTDGSGELVNVSLKNNRFLPKQGGYRNSNAAAAVDTGTKTATHYCDTMPVTGKLSVNVGDIIVNTGPLTPGTSYHGHRVVSGGTFGTLAGVTGTRETNDKISGYKQILNLNDSTGLKVGDYIRLTGIARTNRILYLSGKAVMVDTALPDGYSGTLSYVAPVVRPFGKIENES
;
A
#
# COMPACT_ATOMS: atom_id res chain seq x y z
N MET A 1 -59.14 49.99 -69.73
CA MET A 1 -59.15 49.46 -71.10
C MET A 1 -59.15 47.95 -70.99
N SER A 2 -60.24 47.37 -71.49
CA SER A 2 -60.50 45.95 -71.71
C SER A 2 -59.48 45.34 -72.67
N ASP A 3 -59.12 44.07 -72.50
CA ASP A 3 -59.65 43.05 -73.41
C ASP A 3 -59.45 41.63 -72.89
N GLN A 4 -60.48 40.80 -73.11
CA GLN A 4 -60.46 39.36 -72.96
C GLN A 4 -60.07 38.71 -74.30
N SER A 5 -59.30 37.62 -74.28
CA SER A 5 -59.53 36.52 -75.22
C SER A 5 -59.13 35.16 -74.63
N SER A 6 -60.11 34.27 -74.65
CA SER A 6 -60.12 32.79 -74.64
C SER A 6 -59.20 32.18 -75.70
N SER A 7 -58.83 30.90 -75.76
CA SER A 7 -58.84 29.67 -74.92
C SER A 7 -58.30 28.56 -75.86
N GLU A 8 -57.50 27.60 -75.37
CA GLU A 8 -57.36 26.19 -75.83
C GLU A 8 -56.01 25.64 -75.30
N ARG A 9 -55.99 24.92 -74.17
CA ARG A 9 -56.05 23.44 -74.02
C ARG A 9 -54.94 22.67 -74.75
N GLU A 10 -53.82 22.48 -74.06
CA GLU A 10 -52.93 21.31 -74.23
C GLU A 10 -52.86 20.52 -72.91
N HIS A 11 -52.84 19.20 -73.05
CA HIS A 11 -53.01 18.18 -72.01
C HIS A 11 -51.96 18.26 -70.89
N GLU A 12 -52.42 18.39 -69.64
CA GLU A 12 -51.64 18.09 -68.44
C GLU A 12 -51.45 16.57 -68.28
N GLU A 13 -50.20 16.12 -68.26
CA GLU A 13 -49.81 14.87 -67.58
C GLU A 13 -49.96 15.06 -66.05
N PRO A 14 -50.44 14.05 -65.29
CA PRO A 14 -50.64 14.23 -63.86
C PRO A 14 -49.28 14.29 -63.15
N LYS A 15 -49.02 15.42 -62.49
CA LYS A 15 -47.98 15.56 -61.47
C LYS A 15 -48.17 14.51 -60.39
N GLU A 16 -47.21 13.58 -60.32
CA GLU A 16 -47.07 12.61 -59.26
C GLU A 16 -46.95 13.37 -57.92
N ASN A 17 -47.96 13.22 -57.08
CA ASN A 17 -48.01 13.81 -55.75
C ASN A 17 -46.85 13.25 -54.92
N ALA A 18 -45.81 14.06 -54.70
CA ALA A 18 -44.78 13.79 -53.70
C ALA A 18 -45.41 13.84 -52.31
N ALA A 19 -46.03 12.74 -51.90
CA ALA A 19 -46.44 12.51 -50.53
C ALA A 19 -45.19 12.63 -49.65
N ARG A 20 -45.21 13.55 -48.68
CA ARG A 20 -44.20 13.66 -47.63
C ARG A 20 -44.18 12.35 -46.83
N GLU A 21 -43.30 11.43 -47.22
CA GLU A 21 -43.06 10.17 -46.54
C GLU A 21 -42.49 10.43 -45.13
N GLN A 22 -43.20 9.98 -44.11
CA GLN A 22 -42.91 10.17 -42.69
C GLN A 22 -41.77 9.23 -42.22
N PRO A 23 -40.92 9.66 -41.26
CA PRO A 23 -39.88 8.81 -40.67
C PRO A 23 -40.44 7.56 -39.98
N ILE A 24 -39.60 6.52 -39.80
CA ILE A 24 -39.99 5.26 -39.16
C ILE A 24 -40.58 5.52 -37.76
N SER A 25 -41.78 5.00 -37.50
CA SER A 25 -42.43 5.15 -36.18
C SER A 25 -41.69 4.36 -35.09
N ARG A 26 -41.71 4.83 -33.84
CA ARG A 26 -41.14 4.12 -32.67
C ARG A 26 -41.66 2.68 -32.54
N ARG A 27 -42.93 2.43 -32.83
CA ARG A 27 -43.54 1.09 -32.79
C ARG A 27 -42.90 0.15 -33.82
N LYS A 28 -42.68 0.62 -35.05
CA LYS A 28 -42.02 -0.15 -36.11
C LYS A 28 -40.54 -0.42 -35.78
N LEU A 29 -39.85 0.55 -35.19
CA LEU A 29 -38.48 0.36 -34.72
C LEU A 29 -38.40 -0.70 -33.60
N LEU A 30 -39.30 -0.67 -32.63
CA LEU A 30 -39.35 -1.70 -31.58
C LEU A 30 -39.68 -3.10 -32.12
N ALA A 31 -40.62 -3.20 -33.07
CA ALA A 31 -40.91 -4.47 -33.75
C ALA A 31 -39.69 -5.01 -34.53
N SER A 32 -38.87 -4.10 -35.08
CA SER A 32 -37.66 -4.46 -35.83
C SER A 32 -36.61 -5.16 -34.95
N PHE A 33 -36.47 -4.75 -33.67
CA PHE A 33 -35.56 -5.41 -32.73
C PHE A 33 -35.95 -6.86 -32.43
N GLY A 34 -37.25 -7.12 -32.25
CA GLY A 34 -37.75 -8.49 -32.06
C GLY A 34 -37.59 -9.36 -33.30
N ALA A 35 -37.79 -8.79 -34.49
CA ALA A 35 -37.63 -9.50 -35.76
C ALA A 35 -36.17 -9.85 -36.07
N ALA A 36 -35.22 -8.93 -35.81
CA ALA A 36 -33.79 -9.19 -35.98
C ALA A 36 -33.29 -10.30 -35.05
N GLY A 37 -33.72 -10.30 -33.78
CA GLY A 37 -33.39 -11.36 -32.83
C GLY A 37 -33.90 -12.75 -33.27
N ALA A 38 -35.11 -12.81 -33.84
CA ALA A 38 -35.67 -14.06 -34.38
C ALA A 38 -34.93 -14.53 -35.65
N ALA A 39 -34.55 -13.62 -36.54
CA ALA A 39 -33.79 -13.94 -37.75
C ALA A 39 -32.40 -14.51 -37.44
N LEU A 40 -31.67 -13.90 -36.50
CA LEU A 40 -30.33 -14.37 -36.08
C LEU A 40 -30.39 -15.74 -35.39
N ALA A 41 -31.45 -16.01 -34.62
CA ALA A 41 -31.66 -17.32 -34.01
C ALA A 41 -31.97 -18.40 -35.06
N ALA A 42 -32.68 -18.06 -36.13
CA ALA A 42 -33.00 -18.98 -37.23
C ALA A 42 -31.78 -19.33 -38.10
N GLU A 43 -30.80 -18.43 -38.21
CA GLU A 43 -29.57 -18.63 -39.02
C GLU A 43 -28.40 -19.26 -38.24
N GLY A 44 -28.58 -19.62 -36.96
CA GLY A 44 -27.58 -20.36 -36.18
C GLY A 44 -26.32 -19.55 -35.80
N LEU A 45 -26.39 -18.21 -35.82
CA LEU A 45 -25.26 -17.29 -35.69
C LEU A 45 -24.81 -16.98 -34.24
N PHE A 46 -25.28 -17.70 -33.22
CA PHE A 46 -24.84 -17.51 -31.83
C PHE A 46 -23.77 -18.53 -31.39
N PRO A 47 -22.52 -18.12 -31.09
CA PRO A 47 -21.64 -18.86 -30.21
C PRO A 47 -22.05 -18.60 -28.74
N GLY A 48 -22.22 -19.67 -27.95
CA GLY A 48 -22.95 -19.64 -26.69
C GLY A 48 -22.45 -18.69 -25.59
N THR A 49 -23.42 -18.11 -24.86
CA THR A 49 -23.49 -17.83 -23.39
C THR A 49 -24.47 -16.70 -23.00
N LEU A 50 -25.49 -16.39 -23.81
CA LEU A 50 -26.56 -15.44 -23.46
C LEU A 50 -27.99 -16.04 -23.38
N LEU A 51 -28.14 -17.36 -23.37
CA LEU A 51 -29.45 -18.01 -23.13
C LEU A 51 -29.69 -18.25 -21.63
N GLY A 52 -29.86 -17.16 -20.88
CA GLY A 52 -30.37 -17.20 -19.51
C GLY A 52 -31.90 -17.36 -19.50
N LYS A 53 -32.37 -18.60 -19.27
CA LYS A 53 -33.70 -19.01 -18.78
C LYS A 53 -34.90 -18.10 -19.15
N GLY A 54 -35.58 -18.44 -20.26
CA GLY A 54 -36.90 -17.88 -20.57
C GLY A 54 -37.80 -18.75 -21.46
N ALA A 55 -37.28 -19.76 -22.17
CA ALA A 55 -38.07 -20.65 -23.01
C ALA A 55 -38.23 -22.03 -22.36
N GLY A 56 -39.47 -22.48 -22.17
CA GLY A 56 -39.77 -23.88 -21.93
C GLY A 56 -39.37 -24.76 -23.12
N PRO A 57 -39.31 -26.09 -22.95
CA PRO A 57 -38.79 -26.98 -23.99
C PRO A 57 -39.71 -26.95 -25.22
N GLY A 58 -39.22 -26.38 -26.32
CA GLY A 58 -39.88 -26.44 -27.65
C GLY A 58 -40.41 -25.12 -28.22
N GLY A 59 -40.29 -23.99 -27.53
CA GLY A 59 -40.70 -22.67 -28.06
C GLY A 59 -39.51 -21.79 -28.47
N SER A 60 -39.61 -21.13 -29.62
CA SER A 60 -38.65 -20.08 -30.02
C SER A 60 -38.86 -18.82 -29.18
N VAL A 61 -37.84 -17.95 -29.07
CA VAL A 61 -37.96 -16.65 -28.37
C VAL A 61 -39.09 -15.79 -28.99
N THR A 62 -39.38 -15.99 -30.27
CA THR A 62 -40.50 -15.42 -31.01
C THR A 62 -41.85 -15.79 -30.38
N ASP A 63 -42.01 -17.04 -29.91
CA ASP A 63 -43.25 -17.54 -29.32
C ASP A 63 -43.49 -16.94 -27.93
N ALA A 64 -42.43 -16.70 -27.15
CA ALA A 64 -42.53 -16.10 -25.83
C ALA A 64 -42.89 -14.59 -25.85
N VAL A 65 -42.49 -13.87 -26.91
CA VAL A 65 -42.74 -12.42 -27.04
C VAL A 65 -44.07 -12.14 -27.75
N TYR A 66 -44.51 -13.00 -28.68
CA TYR A 66 -45.65 -12.72 -29.54
C TYR A 66 -46.78 -13.76 -29.52
N ALA A 67 -46.62 -14.96 -28.94
CA ALA A 67 -47.60 -16.05 -29.08
C ALA A 67 -48.48 -16.36 -27.85
N ASN A 68 -48.31 -15.68 -26.71
CA ASN A 68 -49.24 -15.87 -25.58
C ASN A 68 -50.48 -14.99 -25.72
N SER A 69 -51.40 -15.45 -26.56
CA SER A 69 -52.65 -14.77 -26.93
C SER A 69 -53.83 -14.99 -25.95
N GLU A 70 -53.63 -15.53 -24.75
CA GLU A 70 -54.75 -15.76 -23.82
C GLU A 70 -54.90 -14.78 -22.66
N SER A 71 -54.01 -13.81 -22.45
CA SER A 71 -54.28 -12.79 -21.42
C SER A 71 -53.53 -11.47 -21.62
N ARG A 72 -53.97 -10.64 -22.56
CA ARG A 72 -53.91 -9.17 -22.45
C ARG A 72 -54.69 -8.54 -23.60
N LEU A 73 -55.57 -7.61 -23.25
CA LEU A 73 -56.30 -6.75 -24.16
C LEU A 73 -55.31 -6.00 -25.07
N LEU A 74 -55.06 -6.54 -26.26
CA LEU A 74 -54.45 -5.79 -27.35
C LEU A 74 -55.56 -4.94 -28.02
N PRO A 75 -55.29 -3.68 -28.38
CA PRO A 75 -56.23 -2.87 -29.15
C PRO A 75 -56.58 -3.55 -30.49
N PRO A 76 -57.82 -3.41 -30.99
CA PRO A 76 -58.32 -4.11 -32.18
C PRO A 76 -57.65 -3.71 -33.52
N ASP A 77 -56.66 -2.82 -33.50
CA ASP A 77 -56.05 -2.21 -34.69
C ASP A 77 -54.59 -2.64 -34.93
N LEU A 78 -54.15 -3.77 -34.38
CA LEU A 78 -52.83 -4.35 -34.69
C LEU A 78 -52.95 -5.28 -35.91
N PRO A 79 -52.17 -5.07 -36.99
CA PRO A 79 -52.15 -5.99 -38.12
C PRO A 79 -51.59 -7.36 -37.71
N ASP A 80 -52.08 -8.41 -38.38
CA ASP A 80 -51.73 -9.82 -38.21
C ASP A 80 -50.20 -10.04 -38.19
N LEU A 81 -49.74 -11.04 -37.44
CA LEU A 81 -48.33 -11.45 -37.33
C LEU A 81 -47.73 -11.75 -38.72
N GLN A 82 -48.55 -12.24 -39.65
CA GLN A 82 -48.16 -12.44 -41.05
C GLN A 82 -47.97 -11.13 -41.85
N GLU A 83 -48.64 -10.04 -41.50
CA GLU A 83 -48.37 -8.72 -42.09
C GLU A 83 -47.08 -8.12 -41.53
N LEU A 84 -46.81 -8.25 -40.23
CA LEU A 84 -45.55 -7.78 -39.63
C LEU A 84 -44.32 -8.48 -40.23
N LEU A 85 -44.43 -9.77 -40.55
CA LEU A 85 -43.42 -10.55 -41.27
C LEU A 85 -43.31 -10.18 -42.77
N LYS A 86 -44.40 -9.71 -43.41
CA LYS A 86 -44.43 -9.22 -44.80
C LYS A 86 -43.88 -7.80 -44.97
N LEU A 87 -43.78 -7.00 -43.91
CA LEU A 87 -43.40 -5.58 -44.01
C LEU A 87 -41.92 -5.34 -44.37
N ASN A 88 -41.07 -6.39 -44.45
CA ASN A 88 -39.68 -6.30 -44.90
C ASN A 88 -38.90 -5.15 -44.19
N ILE A 89 -39.21 -4.93 -42.91
CA ILE A 89 -38.76 -3.77 -42.12
C ILE A 89 -37.30 -3.92 -41.71
N VAL A 90 -36.83 -5.13 -41.46
CA VAL A 90 -35.43 -5.41 -41.13
C VAL A 90 -34.72 -5.98 -42.35
N VAL A 91 -33.62 -5.37 -42.74
CA VAL A 91 -32.71 -5.87 -43.78
C VAL A 91 -31.42 -6.29 -43.08
N THR A 92 -31.18 -7.60 -42.97
CA THR A 92 -29.87 -8.12 -42.57
C THR A 92 -28.87 -7.88 -43.68
N THR A 93 -27.71 -7.32 -43.35
CA THR A 93 -26.70 -6.91 -44.34
C THR A 93 -25.32 -6.88 -43.69
N THR A 94 -24.28 -6.95 -44.51
CA THR A 94 -22.93 -6.58 -44.08
C THR A 94 -22.71 -5.07 -44.19
N MET A 95 -21.72 -4.54 -43.49
CA MET A 95 -21.23 -3.17 -43.63
C MET A 95 -20.77 -2.89 -45.07
N THR A 96 -20.11 -3.87 -45.69
CA THR A 96 -19.64 -3.79 -47.07
C THR A 96 -20.82 -3.60 -48.02
N ASP A 97 -21.86 -4.42 -47.88
CA ASP A 97 -23.05 -4.35 -48.72
C ASP A 97 -23.86 -3.07 -48.48
N LEU A 98 -23.99 -2.65 -47.21
CA LEU A 98 -24.66 -1.39 -46.87
C LEU A 98 -23.93 -0.18 -47.45
N ARG A 99 -22.59 -0.19 -47.43
CA ARG A 99 -21.76 0.84 -48.08
C ARG A 99 -21.85 0.78 -49.61
N ALA A 100 -22.07 -0.39 -50.20
CA ALA A 100 -22.29 -0.55 -51.63
C ALA A 100 -23.71 -0.17 -52.09
N LEU A 101 -24.64 0.09 -51.16
CA LEU A 101 -26.04 0.31 -51.48
C LEU A 101 -26.25 1.51 -52.43
N ARG A 102 -26.92 1.25 -53.55
CA ARG A 102 -27.24 2.28 -54.58
C ARG A 102 -28.67 2.81 -54.50
N LYS A 103 -29.57 2.07 -53.84
CA LYS A 103 -30.97 2.44 -53.62
C LYS A 103 -31.33 2.14 -52.18
N ASN A 104 -31.74 3.17 -51.43
CA ASN A 104 -32.15 3.00 -50.05
C ASN A 104 -33.68 2.79 -49.91
N ARG A 105 -34.07 1.90 -49.01
CA ARG A 105 -35.45 1.77 -48.51
C ARG A 105 -35.66 2.74 -47.34
N ARG A 106 -36.33 3.88 -47.56
CA ARG A 106 -36.52 4.95 -46.55
C ARG A 106 -37.19 4.51 -45.24
N ASN A 107 -37.91 3.38 -45.25
CA ASN A 107 -38.64 2.84 -44.10
C ASN A 107 -38.08 1.51 -43.55
N ALA A 108 -36.82 1.19 -43.86
CA ALA A 108 -36.15 -0.02 -43.37
C ALA A 108 -35.15 0.28 -42.23
N VAL A 109 -34.97 -0.71 -41.38
CA VAL A 109 -33.90 -0.83 -40.39
C VAL A 109 -32.89 -1.85 -40.93
N TYR A 110 -31.64 -1.46 -41.05
CA TYR A 110 -30.57 -2.33 -41.53
C TYR A 110 -29.86 -2.94 -40.32
N PHE A 111 -29.87 -4.25 -40.18
CA PHE A 111 -29.13 -4.94 -39.14
C PHE A 111 -27.78 -5.38 -39.70
N ILE A 112 -26.70 -4.79 -39.19
CA ILE A 112 -25.33 -5.17 -39.52
C ILE A 112 -25.00 -6.50 -38.83
N THR A 113 -24.42 -7.44 -39.57
CA THR A 113 -24.04 -8.77 -39.06
C THR A 113 -22.52 -8.98 -38.95
N ASP A 114 -21.69 -8.03 -39.36
CA ASP A 114 -20.23 -8.14 -39.27
C ASP A 114 -19.79 -8.27 -37.79
N PRO A 115 -18.97 -9.29 -37.45
CA PRO A 115 -18.50 -9.49 -36.09
C PRO A 115 -17.87 -8.25 -35.45
N GLY A 116 -18.38 -7.84 -34.29
CA GLY A 116 -17.93 -6.64 -33.56
C GLY A 116 -18.58 -5.32 -34.01
N HIS A 117 -19.31 -5.33 -35.13
CA HIS A 117 -20.01 -4.16 -35.68
C HIS A 117 -21.54 -4.34 -35.68
N GLU A 118 -22.04 -5.41 -35.08
CA GLU A 118 -23.45 -5.77 -35.12
C GLU A 118 -24.34 -4.67 -34.56
N GLY A 119 -25.55 -4.55 -35.10
CA GLY A 119 -26.59 -3.67 -34.58
C GLY A 119 -27.42 -2.98 -35.66
N HIS A 120 -28.43 -2.25 -35.21
CA HIS A 120 -29.41 -1.65 -36.09
C HIS A 120 -28.97 -0.27 -36.60
N PHE A 121 -29.25 0.01 -37.87
CA PHE A 121 -28.96 1.28 -38.53
C PHE A 121 -30.19 1.76 -39.32
N VAL A 122 -30.44 3.06 -39.30
CA VAL A 122 -31.57 3.68 -40.02
C VAL A 122 -31.04 4.78 -40.92
N TYR A 123 -31.55 4.84 -42.14
CA TYR A 123 -31.23 5.94 -43.04
C TYR A 123 -31.77 7.27 -42.50
N ASP A 124 -30.91 8.29 -42.46
CA ASP A 124 -31.29 9.66 -42.14
C ASP A 124 -31.20 10.53 -43.41
N PRO A 125 -32.34 10.87 -44.05
CA PRO A 125 -32.33 11.73 -45.23
C PRO A 125 -31.96 13.19 -44.93
N SER A 126 -32.03 13.62 -43.67
CA SER A 126 -31.69 14.99 -43.28
C SER A 126 -30.20 15.19 -43.10
N ASP A 127 -29.45 14.11 -42.87
CA ASP A 127 -28.01 14.16 -42.82
C ASP A 127 -27.40 14.04 -44.22
N THR A 128 -26.78 15.13 -44.66
CA THR A 128 -26.07 15.20 -45.94
C THR A 128 -24.58 15.46 -45.79
N ALA A 129 -24.05 15.48 -44.56
CA ALA A 129 -22.72 16.01 -44.28
C ALA A 129 -21.84 15.09 -43.42
N ALA A 130 -22.43 14.27 -42.54
CA ALA A 130 -21.61 13.41 -41.68
C ALA A 130 -20.76 12.45 -42.51
N ALA A 131 -19.50 12.32 -42.11
CA ALA A 131 -18.58 11.34 -42.67
C ALA A 131 -18.89 9.93 -42.15
N ASP A 132 -18.51 8.91 -42.91
CA ASP A 132 -18.50 7.53 -42.44
C ASP A 132 -17.45 7.42 -41.31
N ASN A 133 -17.89 6.92 -40.15
CA ASN A 133 -17.01 6.72 -39.00
C ASN A 133 -16.94 5.25 -38.57
N THR A 134 -17.47 4.33 -39.39
CA THR A 134 -17.57 2.87 -39.16
C THR A 134 -18.48 2.48 -37.99
N GLY A 135 -18.56 3.27 -36.92
CA GLY A 135 -19.28 2.93 -35.70
C GLY A 135 -20.74 3.37 -35.67
N THR A 136 -20.99 4.68 -35.76
CA THR A 136 -22.33 5.27 -35.59
C THR A 136 -22.91 5.87 -36.87
N VAL A 137 -22.07 6.09 -37.88
CA VAL A 137 -22.48 6.57 -39.20
C VAL A 137 -21.80 5.73 -40.27
N LEU A 138 -22.61 5.10 -41.12
CA LEU A 138 -22.16 4.43 -42.34
C LEU A 138 -22.64 5.21 -43.55
N VAL A 139 -21.76 5.45 -44.51
CA VAL A 139 -22.09 6.22 -45.73
C VAL A 139 -21.98 5.31 -46.93
N SER A 140 -23.08 5.13 -47.64
CA SER A 140 -23.04 4.41 -48.91
C SER A 140 -22.33 5.22 -49.99
N THR A 141 -21.84 4.52 -50.98
CA THR A 141 -21.32 5.06 -52.24
C THR A 141 -22.33 5.94 -53.00
N ALA A 142 -23.63 5.81 -52.74
CA ALA A 142 -24.66 6.70 -53.29
C ALA A 142 -24.92 7.95 -52.42
N GLY A 143 -24.19 8.11 -51.30
CA GLY A 143 -24.30 9.24 -50.39
C GLY A 143 -25.37 9.08 -49.30
N PHE A 144 -26.03 7.93 -49.17
CA PHE A 144 -26.96 7.70 -48.06
C PHE A 144 -26.20 7.54 -46.74
N ARG A 145 -26.65 8.24 -45.69
CA ARG A 145 -26.09 8.13 -44.33
C ARG A 145 -27.01 7.32 -43.45
N PHE A 146 -26.47 6.26 -42.88
CA PHE A 146 -27.15 5.36 -41.97
C PHE A 146 -26.65 5.61 -40.56
N LYS A 147 -27.56 5.91 -39.64
CA LYS A 147 -27.30 6.18 -38.24
C LYS A 147 -27.51 4.92 -37.43
N ARG A 148 -26.51 4.53 -36.63
CA ARG A 148 -26.67 3.47 -35.65
C ARG A 148 -27.79 3.86 -34.69
N VAL A 149 -28.73 2.96 -34.48
CA VAL A 149 -29.69 3.05 -33.40
C VAL A 149 -28.96 2.60 -32.15
N SER A 150 -28.72 3.52 -31.23
CA SER A 150 -28.05 3.20 -29.98
C SER A 150 -29.02 2.41 -29.09
N GLU A 151 -28.67 1.16 -28.83
CA GLU A 151 -29.45 0.21 -28.02
C GLU A 151 -28.95 0.16 -26.56
N SER A 152 -27.91 0.92 -26.25
CA SER A 152 -27.23 0.93 -24.96
C SER A 152 -26.85 2.35 -24.53
N ASP A 153 -26.47 2.49 -23.26
CA ASP A 153 -25.95 3.72 -22.65
C ASP A 153 -24.41 3.82 -22.73
N TYR A 154 -23.80 3.11 -23.69
CA TYR A 154 -22.35 3.09 -23.90
C TYR A 154 -21.95 3.07 -25.37
N ILE A 155 -20.70 3.48 -25.63
CA ILE A 155 -20.05 3.44 -26.93
C ILE A 155 -19.08 2.26 -26.95
N ASN A 156 -19.36 1.25 -27.77
CA ASN A 156 -18.51 0.05 -27.89
C ASN A 156 -17.31 0.33 -28.81
N VAL A 157 -16.10 0.04 -28.34
CA VAL A 157 -14.86 0.23 -29.12
C VAL A 157 -14.84 -0.60 -30.42
N LYS A 158 -15.48 -1.79 -30.42
CA LYS A 158 -15.52 -2.66 -31.61
C LYS A 158 -16.32 -2.04 -32.75
N TRP A 159 -17.33 -1.21 -32.46
CA TRP A 159 -18.07 -0.48 -33.50
C TRP A 159 -17.15 0.36 -34.38
N PHE A 160 -16.08 0.91 -33.82
CA PHE A 160 -15.13 1.76 -34.54
C PHE A 160 -13.99 0.99 -35.21
N GLY A 161 -13.95 -0.35 -35.06
CA GLY A 161 -12.98 -1.23 -35.70
C GLY A 161 -11.92 -1.82 -34.76
N ALA A 162 -12.04 -1.63 -33.44
CA ALA A 162 -11.16 -2.29 -32.50
C ALA A 162 -11.40 -3.81 -32.57
N ARG A 163 -10.33 -4.59 -32.74
CA ARG A 163 -10.45 -6.03 -33.01
C ARG A 163 -10.67 -6.82 -31.73
N GLY A 164 -9.83 -6.58 -30.73
CA GLY A 164 -9.85 -7.37 -29.50
C GLY A 164 -9.47 -8.84 -29.71
N ASP A 165 -8.74 -9.15 -30.78
CA ASP A 165 -8.32 -10.52 -31.16
C ASP A 165 -6.86 -10.83 -30.82
N GLY A 166 -6.15 -9.88 -30.19
CA GLY A 166 -4.73 -9.97 -29.84
C GLY A 166 -3.78 -9.58 -30.98
N SER A 167 -4.28 -9.07 -32.10
CA SER A 167 -3.49 -8.73 -33.28
C SER A 167 -3.73 -7.30 -33.76
N GLY A 168 -2.72 -6.72 -34.41
CA GLY A 168 -2.78 -5.32 -34.86
C GLY A 168 -2.65 -4.32 -33.71
N ASP A 169 -2.81 -3.04 -34.01
CA ASP A 169 -2.80 -1.97 -33.03
C ASP A 169 -4.18 -1.33 -32.95
N ASP A 170 -4.84 -1.51 -31.81
CA ASP A 170 -6.20 -1.07 -31.56
C ASP A 170 -6.30 0.40 -31.09
N ILE A 171 -5.18 1.07 -30.78
CA ILE A 171 -5.19 2.47 -30.30
C ILE A 171 -6.00 3.40 -31.21
N PRO A 172 -5.85 3.40 -32.55
CA PRO A 172 -6.59 4.34 -33.40
C PRO A 172 -8.10 4.14 -33.35
N PHE A 173 -8.58 2.90 -33.17
CA PHE A 173 -10.00 2.59 -33.12
C PHE A 173 -10.60 2.90 -31.75
N ILE A 174 -9.85 2.60 -30.68
CA ILE A 174 -10.19 2.99 -29.31
C ILE A 174 -10.30 4.52 -29.23
N GLN A 175 -9.35 5.25 -29.82
CA GLN A 175 -9.38 6.72 -29.81
C GLN A 175 -10.61 7.28 -30.51
N LYS A 176 -11.02 6.71 -31.66
CA LYS A 176 -12.27 7.12 -32.35
C LYS A 176 -13.51 6.94 -31.48
N ALA A 177 -13.59 5.84 -30.71
CA ALA A 177 -14.69 5.61 -29.80
C ALA A 177 -14.72 6.65 -28.67
N ILE A 178 -13.55 6.98 -28.11
CA ILE A 178 -13.40 8.02 -27.08
C ILE A 178 -13.77 9.39 -27.63
N ASP A 179 -13.27 9.78 -28.79
CA ASP A 179 -13.56 11.08 -29.39
C ASP A 179 -15.06 11.21 -29.73
N TYR A 180 -15.70 10.12 -30.18
CA TYR A 180 -17.15 10.10 -30.38
C TYR A 180 -17.92 10.26 -29.05
N ALA A 181 -17.55 9.50 -28.01
CA ALA A 181 -18.18 9.62 -26.69
C ALA A 181 -18.01 11.04 -26.11
N ALA A 182 -16.85 11.65 -26.28
CA ALA A 182 -16.56 13.02 -25.86
C ALA A 182 -17.36 14.08 -26.64
N ALA A 183 -17.82 13.78 -27.86
CA ALA A 183 -18.70 14.64 -28.64
C ALA A 183 -20.20 14.31 -28.48
N SER A 184 -20.56 13.25 -27.77
CA SER A 184 -21.95 12.76 -27.65
C SER A 184 -22.53 12.93 -26.24
N SER A 185 -23.83 12.66 -26.08
CA SER A 185 -24.47 12.57 -24.75
C SER A 185 -24.13 11.27 -24.01
N ILE A 186 -23.62 10.26 -24.71
CA ILE A 186 -23.20 8.98 -24.14
C ILE A 186 -21.72 9.11 -23.76
N ARG A 187 -21.44 9.01 -22.46
CA ARG A 187 -20.12 9.28 -21.88
C ARG A 187 -19.35 8.01 -21.49
N THR A 188 -19.96 6.86 -21.63
CA THR A 188 -19.35 5.57 -21.30
C THR A 188 -18.73 4.95 -22.54
N VAL A 189 -17.45 4.60 -22.49
CA VAL A 189 -16.74 3.82 -23.52
C VAL A 189 -16.55 2.41 -22.99
N TYR A 190 -17.07 1.44 -23.73
CA TYR A 190 -17.15 0.04 -23.33
C TYR A 190 -16.22 -0.85 -24.16
N PHE A 191 -15.48 -1.72 -23.48
CA PHE A 191 -14.64 -2.74 -24.07
C PHE A 191 -15.26 -4.13 -23.83
N PRO A 192 -15.82 -4.78 -24.86
CA PRO A 192 -16.20 -6.19 -24.78
C PRO A 192 -15.00 -7.08 -24.45
N ALA A 193 -15.27 -8.29 -23.98
CA ALA A 193 -14.22 -9.30 -23.77
C ALA A 193 -13.37 -9.49 -25.04
N GLY A 194 -12.05 -9.62 -24.85
CA GLY A 194 -11.08 -9.69 -25.92
C GLY A 194 -9.72 -9.10 -25.53
N THR A 195 -8.69 -9.43 -26.30
CA THR A 195 -7.35 -8.87 -26.12
C THR A 195 -7.13 -7.76 -27.15
N TYR A 196 -7.15 -6.51 -26.70
CA TYR A 196 -6.86 -5.34 -27.52
C TYR A 196 -5.36 -5.09 -27.50
N GLN A 197 -4.67 -5.50 -28.55
CA GLN A 197 -3.24 -5.26 -28.66
C GLN A 197 -3.01 -3.77 -28.99
N ILE A 198 -2.16 -3.11 -28.21
CA ILE A 198 -1.87 -1.68 -28.34
C ILE A 198 -0.37 -1.44 -28.60
N ALA A 199 -0.06 -0.45 -29.41
CA ALA A 199 1.32 -0.04 -29.71
C ALA A 199 1.56 1.43 -29.28
N PRO A 200 1.64 1.70 -27.96
CA PRO A 200 2.00 3.03 -27.46
C PRO A 200 3.43 3.39 -27.88
N ALA A 201 3.71 4.69 -27.97
CA ALA A 201 5.02 5.26 -28.27
C ALA A 201 5.21 6.55 -27.48
N THR A 202 6.33 7.24 -27.64
CA THR A 202 6.62 8.51 -26.96
C THR A 202 5.61 9.61 -27.29
N ASP A 203 5.06 9.61 -28.50
CA ASP A 203 4.07 10.55 -29.03
C ASP A 203 2.68 9.93 -29.24
N LYS A 204 2.48 8.68 -28.80
CA LYS A 204 1.24 7.94 -29.04
C LYS A 204 0.73 7.26 -27.78
N ARG A 205 -0.49 7.63 -27.39
CA ARG A 205 -1.23 7.14 -26.22
C ARG A 205 -2.73 7.06 -26.53
N ILE A 206 -3.50 6.42 -25.66
CA ILE A 206 -4.95 6.57 -25.62
C ILE A 206 -5.26 7.85 -24.84
N VAL A 207 -5.84 8.83 -25.54
CA VAL A 207 -6.10 10.16 -25.00
C VAL A 207 -7.48 10.20 -24.35
N LEU A 208 -7.51 10.39 -23.03
CA LEU A 208 -8.70 10.59 -22.24
C LEU A 208 -9.26 12.02 -22.44
N ARG A 209 -10.59 12.14 -22.30
CA ARG A 209 -11.34 13.40 -22.33
C ARG A 209 -12.15 13.54 -21.03
N SER A 210 -12.52 14.76 -20.67
CA SER A 210 -13.35 15.00 -19.49
C SER A 210 -14.73 14.34 -19.59
N ASN A 211 -15.33 14.06 -18.44
CA ASN A 211 -16.67 13.47 -18.30
C ASN A 211 -16.78 12.11 -19.00
N LEU A 212 -15.77 11.24 -18.87
CA LEU A 212 -15.77 9.92 -19.48
C LEU A 212 -15.72 8.81 -18.44
N HIS A 213 -16.44 7.73 -18.74
CA HIS A 213 -16.30 6.45 -18.04
C HIS A 213 -15.75 5.41 -19.02
N VAL A 214 -14.50 5.02 -18.84
CA VAL A 214 -13.88 3.93 -19.60
C VAL A 214 -14.03 2.64 -18.80
N THR A 215 -14.73 1.66 -19.37
CA THR A 215 -15.04 0.41 -18.67
C THR A 215 -14.95 -0.83 -19.55
N GLY A 216 -14.68 -1.97 -18.93
CA GLY A 216 -14.53 -3.25 -19.61
C GLY A 216 -15.46 -4.33 -19.11
N GLU A 217 -15.70 -5.31 -19.97
CA GLU A 217 -16.21 -6.60 -19.59
C GLU A 217 -15.12 -7.44 -18.91
N ARG A 218 -15.53 -8.44 -18.13
CA ARG A 218 -14.60 -9.47 -17.67
C ARG A 218 -13.91 -10.12 -18.87
N GLY A 219 -12.58 -10.06 -18.92
CA GLY A 219 -11.79 -10.59 -20.03
C GLY A 219 -11.45 -9.56 -21.11
N ALA A 220 -11.81 -8.29 -20.94
CA ALA A 220 -11.25 -7.20 -21.74
C ALA A 220 -9.83 -6.87 -21.26
N VAL A 221 -8.84 -7.09 -22.14
CA VAL A 221 -7.41 -6.92 -21.86
C VAL A 221 -6.81 -5.91 -22.83
N LEU A 222 -6.31 -4.78 -22.35
CA LEU A 222 -5.44 -3.90 -23.12
C LEU A 222 -4.00 -4.34 -22.93
N LYS A 223 -3.38 -4.90 -23.98
CA LYS A 223 -2.04 -5.49 -23.90
C LYS A 223 -1.05 -4.75 -24.80
N VAL A 224 0.02 -4.24 -24.23
CA VAL A 224 1.13 -3.65 -25.01
C VAL A 224 1.75 -4.72 -25.90
N LYS A 225 1.95 -4.41 -27.19
CA LYS A 225 2.55 -5.35 -28.13
C LYS A 225 3.96 -5.78 -27.69
N PRO A 226 4.43 -6.99 -28.03
CA PRO A 226 5.83 -7.36 -27.86
C PRO A 226 6.77 -6.36 -28.53
N ASP A 227 7.91 -6.10 -27.89
CA ASP A 227 8.94 -5.17 -28.36
C ASP A 227 8.37 -3.81 -28.84
N ALA A 228 7.41 -3.27 -28.09
CA ALA A 228 6.89 -1.92 -28.30
C ALA A 228 7.99 -0.84 -28.23
N GLY A 229 9.10 -1.12 -27.55
CA GLY A 229 10.18 -0.18 -27.31
C GLY A 229 9.79 0.81 -26.22
N ASP A 230 10.31 2.03 -26.36
CA ASP A 230 10.08 3.12 -25.42
C ASP A 230 8.74 3.83 -25.68
N TYR A 231 8.01 4.12 -24.62
CA TYR A 231 6.76 4.88 -24.65
C TYR A 231 6.55 5.66 -23.34
N ASP A 232 5.65 6.63 -23.35
CA ASP A 232 5.37 7.46 -22.18
C ASP A 232 4.22 6.88 -21.32
N THR A 233 3.01 6.78 -21.88
CA THR A 233 1.83 6.28 -21.14
C THR A 233 0.86 5.52 -22.05
N ILE A 234 0.10 4.59 -21.49
CA ILE A 234 -1.04 3.96 -22.17
C ILE A 234 -2.24 4.91 -22.17
N PHE A 235 -2.71 5.29 -20.98
CA PHE A 235 -3.78 6.28 -20.81
C PHE A 235 -3.20 7.61 -20.30
N GLY A 236 -3.57 8.72 -20.93
CA GLY A 236 -3.24 10.05 -20.46
C GLY A 236 -4.10 11.12 -21.09
N ALA A 237 -3.90 12.38 -20.68
CA ALA A 237 -4.48 13.52 -21.37
C ALA A 237 -3.75 13.82 -22.69
N GLU A 238 -4.31 14.71 -23.52
CA GLU A 238 -3.74 15.11 -24.83
C GLU A 238 -2.28 15.57 -24.68
N THR A 239 -2.02 16.35 -23.65
CA THR A 239 -0.68 16.74 -23.21
C THR A 239 -0.64 16.66 -21.68
N ASN A 240 0.56 16.69 -21.10
CA ASN A 240 0.69 16.70 -19.63
C ASN A 240 0.12 17.99 -18.99
N THR A 241 -0.13 19.05 -19.76
CA THR A 241 -0.74 20.29 -19.26
C THR A 241 -2.24 20.39 -19.54
N ALA A 242 -2.79 19.51 -20.38
CA ALA A 242 -4.21 19.50 -20.71
C ALA A 242 -5.03 19.12 -19.47
N PHE A 243 -5.90 20.03 -19.04
CA PHE A 243 -6.81 19.79 -17.93
C PHE A 243 -7.91 18.82 -18.34
N ILE A 244 -8.12 17.78 -17.53
CA ILE A 244 -9.26 16.87 -17.68
C ILE A 244 -9.98 16.66 -16.35
N GLU A 245 -11.27 16.36 -16.39
CA GLU A 245 -12.03 16.15 -15.16
C GLU A 245 -13.10 15.08 -15.26
N HIS A 246 -13.53 14.53 -14.12
CA HIS A 246 -14.65 13.60 -14.02
C HIS A 246 -14.43 12.35 -14.91
N VAL A 247 -13.28 11.70 -14.72
CA VAL A 247 -12.90 10.50 -15.48
C VAL A 247 -12.83 9.29 -14.57
N THR A 248 -13.53 8.22 -14.97
CA THR A 248 -13.45 6.90 -14.33
C THR A 248 -12.86 5.89 -15.29
N ILE A 249 -11.86 5.12 -14.86
CA ILE A 249 -11.34 3.93 -15.55
C ILE A 249 -11.67 2.72 -14.69
N SER A 250 -12.33 1.71 -15.25
CA SER A 250 -12.78 0.57 -14.46
C SER A 250 -12.88 -0.76 -15.20
N SER A 251 -12.88 -1.87 -14.46
CA SER A 251 -13.28 -3.20 -14.95
C SER A 251 -12.51 -3.71 -16.18
N LEU A 252 -11.26 -3.29 -16.34
CA LEU A 252 -10.38 -3.67 -17.46
C LEU A 252 -9.13 -4.37 -16.92
N THR A 253 -8.52 -5.23 -17.74
CA THR A 253 -7.14 -5.64 -17.53
C THR A 253 -6.21 -4.76 -18.36
N ILE A 254 -5.14 -4.23 -17.75
CA ILE A 254 -4.07 -3.51 -18.45
C ILE A 254 -2.77 -4.29 -18.25
N ASP A 255 -2.20 -4.75 -19.36
CA ASP A 255 -0.95 -5.51 -19.40
C ASP A 255 0.12 -4.70 -20.15
N GLN A 256 1.07 -4.12 -19.42
CA GLN A 256 2.22 -3.43 -19.99
C GLN A 256 3.21 -4.38 -20.69
N ASN A 257 3.04 -5.70 -20.52
CA ASN A 257 3.76 -6.74 -21.23
C ASN A 257 5.30 -6.59 -21.15
N GLY A 258 5.81 -6.07 -20.03
CA GLY A 258 7.22 -5.67 -19.90
C GLY A 258 8.22 -6.79 -20.15
N ALA A 259 7.91 -8.03 -19.75
CA ALA A 259 8.77 -9.18 -20.00
C ALA A 259 8.97 -9.48 -21.50
N ALA A 260 8.03 -9.08 -22.36
CA ALA A 260 8.10 -9.24 -23.80
C ALA A 260 8.51 -7.95 -24.53
N ASN A 261 8.82 -6.87 -23.81
CA ASN A 261 9.31 -5.62 -24.38
C ASN A 261 10.82 -5.48 -24.16
N THR A 262 11.62 -6.27 -24.89
CA THR A 262 13.06 -6.44 -24.64
C THR A 262 13.92 -5.24 -25.04
N THR A 263 13.34 -4.29 -25.77
CA THR A 263 14.04 -3.13 -26.34
C THR A 263 13.87 -1.85 -25.53
N SER A 264 13.03 -1.85 -24.49
CA SER A 264 12.79 -0.67 -23.66
C SER A 264 13.90 -0.41 -22.64
N LYS A 265 14.15 0.87 -22.37
CA LYS A 265 15.27 1.36 -21.53
C LYS A 265 14.88 1.89 -20.15
N ILE A 266 13.65 1.67 -19.72
CA ILE A 266 12.95 2.33 -18.61
C ILE A 266 13.85 3.03 -17.57
N LYS A 267 13.63 4.33 -17.36
CA LYS A 267 14.39 5.13 -16.39
C LYS A 267 13.53 6.22 -15.76
N ALA A 268 13.54 6.28 -14.43
CA ALA A 268 12.84 7.32 -13.66
C ALA A 268 13.31 8.72 -14.03
N GLY A 269 12.34 9.64 -14.15
CA GLY A 269 12.59 11.06 -14.38
C GLY A 269 13.04 11.40 -15.81
N VAL A 270 13.00 10.45 -16.74
CA VAL A 270 13.33 10.69 -18.15
C VAL A 270 12.06 10.56 -18.99
N SER A 271 11.69 11.67 -19.63
CA SER A 271 10.52 11.77 -20.51
C SER A 271 10.58 10.73 -21.64
N GLY A 272 9.45 10.12 -21.96
CA GLY A 272 9.33 9.12 -23.02
C GLY A 272 9.86 7.73 -22.68
N ILE A 273 10.53 7.55 -21.53
CA ILE A 273 11.03 6.24 -21.08
C ILE A 273 10.70 5.93 -19.60
N SER A 274 9.94 6.77 -18.90
CA SER A 274 9.49 6.42 -17.53
C SER A 274 8.35 5.39 -17.55
N GLN A 275 7.54 5.34 -18.62
CA GLN A 275 6.44 4.37 -18.83
C GLN A 275 5.38 4.30 -17.72
N TYR A 276 4.13 4.53 -18.11
CA TYR A 276 2.97 4.48 -17.21
C TYR A 276 1.80 3.72 -17.86
N ALA A 277 0.94 3.11 -17.04
CA ALA A 277 -0.35 2.62 -17.54
C ALA A 277 -1.39 3.76 -17.54
N VAL A 278 -1.40 4.56 -16.47
CA VAL A 278 -2.23 5.77 -16.36
C VAL A 278 -1.36 6.91 -15.85
N ALA A 279 -1.29 8.03 -16.58
CA ALA A 279 -0.56 9.21 -16.16
C ALA A 279 -1.36 10.49 -16.44
N LEU A 280 -1.67 11.25 -15.38
CA LEU A 280 -2.41 12.52 -15.46
C LEU A 280 -1.77 13.56 -14.56
N TYR A 281 -1.60 14.78 -15.11
CA TYR A 281 -0.85 15.85 -14.44
C TYR A 281 -1.59 17.18 -14.26
N SER A 282 -2.77 17.32 -14.85
CA SER A 282 -3.66 18.47 -14.67
C SER A 282 -5.08 17.94 -14.67
N PHE A 283 -5.70 17.82 -13.49
CA PHE A 283 -7.01 17.16 -13.40
C PHE A 283 -7.86 17.52 -12.19
N GLN A 284 -9.15 17.16 -12.27
CA GLN A 284 -10.05 17.08 -11.12
C GLN A 284 -10.89 15.80 -11.20
N ASP A 285 -11.17 15.15 -10.07
CA ASP A 285 -12.17 14.05 -9.97
C ASP A 285 -11.82 12.86 -10.87
N ILE A 286 -10.73 12.18 -10.53
CA ILE A 286 -10.23 10.99 -11.24
C ILE A 286 -10.41 9.75 -10.37
N VAL A 287 -11.01 8.71 -10.96
CA VAL A 287 -11.23 7.42 -10.31
C VAL A 287 -10.65 6.29 -11.14
N VAL A 288 -9.81 5.46 -10.51
CA VAL A 288 -9.36 4.17 -11.05
C VAL A 288 -9.94 3.09 -10.15
N ASP A 289 -10.88 2.29 -10.65
CA ASP A 289 -11.68 1.37 -9.83
C ASP A 289 -11.73 -0.03 -10.44
N SER A 290 -11.37 -1.05 -9.67
CA SER A 290 -11.54 -2.44 -10.11
C SER A 290 -10.79 -2.76 -11.42
N VAL A 291 -9.63 -2.13 -11.62
CA VAL A 291 -8.73 -2.38 -12.75
C VAL A 291 -7.70 -3.44 -12.35
N ASN A 292 -7.48 -4.40 -13.24
CA ASN A 292 -6.50 -5.46 -13.10
C ASN A 292 -5.22 -5.10 -13.86
N PHE A 293 -4.22 -4.54 -13.18
CA PHE A 293 -2.94 -4.21 -13.79
C PHE A 293 -2.01 -5.43 -13.74
N ASP A 294 -2.04 -6.22 -14.82
CA ASP A 294 -1.41 -7.53 -14.87
C ASP A 294 -0.83 -7.81 -16.28
N SER A 295 0.46 -7.54 -16.56
CA SER A 295 1.52 -7.08 -15.65
C SER A 295 1.83 -5.59 -15.76
N THR A 296 2.30 -4.97 -14.68
CA THR A 296 2.90 -3.62 -14.70
C THR A 296 4.40 -3.71 -14.78
N SER A 297 5.01 -2.80 -15.54
CA SER A 297 6.47 -2.73 -15.70
C SER A 297 7.00 -1.30 -15.69
N GLY A 298 6.15 -0.27 -15.72
CA GLY A 298 6.59 1.13 -15.72
C GLY A 298 7.26 1.60 -14.43
N ILE A 299 7.66 2.88 -14.39
CA ILE A 299 8.06 3.57 -13.16
C ILE A 299 6.86 3.71 -12.22
N ASN A 300 5.67 4.01 -12.73
CA ASN A 300 4.44 3.85 -11.95
C ASN A 300 3.40 3.12 -12.82
N ALA A 301 2.50 2.34 -12.22
CA ALA A 301 1.34 1.87 -12.96
C ALA A 301 0.35 3.03 -13.12
N VAL A 302 0.04 3.69 -12.00
CA VAL A 302 -0.84 4.86 -11.94
C VAL A 302 -0.08 6.02 -11.32
N THR A 303 0.05 7.13 -12.05
CA THR A 303 0.58 8.40 -11.54
C THR A 303 -0.45 9.51 -11.70
N LEU A 304 -0.87 10.09 -10.58
CA LEU A 304 -1.84 11.17 -10.48
C LEU A 304 -1.17 12.32 -9.75
N ASN A 305 -0.53 13.20 -10.53
CA ASN A 305 0.51 14.11 -10.06
C ASN A 305 0.38 15.49 -10.69
N GLY A 306 -0.01 16.52 -9.96
CA GLY A 306 -0.07 17.85 -10.51
C GLY A 306 -0.26 18.91 -9.44
N LYS A 307 0.30 20.11 -9.69
CA LYS A 307 0.24 21.22 -8.76
C LYS A 307 -1.20 21.63 -8.44
N ASP A 308 -2.03 21.71 -9.48
CA ASP A 308 -3.43 22.12 -9.38
C ASP A 308 -4.38 20.92 -9.48
N ALA A 309 -3.83 19.70 -9.44
CA ALA A 309 -4.58 18.47 -9.54
C ALA A 309 -5.22 18.12 -8.19
N ARG A 310 -6.47 17.64 -8.22
CA ARG A 310 -7.19 17.29 -6.98
C ARG A 310 -8.22 16.19 -7.16
N ASN A 311 -8.64 15.59 -6.04
CA ASN A 311 -9.70 14.58 -5.98
C ASN A 311 -9.36 13.33 -6.80
N ALA A 312 -8.44 12.52 -6.29
CA ALA A 312 -7.99 11.29 -6.94
C ALA A 312 -8.28 10.05 -6.09
N VAL A 313 -8.86 9.01 -6.68
CA VAL A 313 -9.14 7.74 -5.98
C VAL A 313 -8.64 6.56 -6.79
N VAL A 314 -7.84 5.69 -6.15
CA VAL A 314 -7.46 4.38 -6.70
C VAL A 314 -7.98 3.30 -5.76
N ARG A 315 -8.97 2.51 -6.20
CA ARG A 315 -9.64 1.54 -5.33
C ARG A 315 -9.89 0.19 -5.98
N ASN A 316 -9.96 -0.85 -5.16
CA ASN A 316 -10.31 -2.21 -5.58
C ASN A 316 -9.47 -2.77 -6.73
N CYS A 317 -8.28 -2.21 -6.98
CA CYS A 317 -7.43 -2.59 -8.11
C CYS A 317 -6.44 -3.69 -7.70
N TYR A 318 -5.99 -4.47 -8.69
CA TYR A 318 -4.89 -5.42 -8.53
C TYR A 318 -3.66 -4.94 -9.31
N PHE A 319 -2.48 -5.07 -8.72
CA PHE A 319 -1.21 -4.69 -9.33
C PHE A 319 -0.21 -5.83 -9.23
N ARG A 320 0.20 -6.42 -10.36
CA ARG A 320 1.31 -7.38 -10.41
C ARG A 320 2.50 -6.78 -11.13
N PHE A 321 3.56 -6.48 -10.38
CA PHE A 321 4.78 -5.93 -10.96
C PHE A 321 5.68 -7.02 -11.54
N VAL A 322 6.02 -6.84 -12.81
CA VAL A 322 6.97 -7.65 -13.57
C VAL A 322 7.92 -6.70 -14.28
N ARG A 323 9.19 -6.78 -13.92
CA ARG A 323 10.21 -5.92 -14.50
C ARG A 323 10.35 -6.21 -16.00
N THR A 324 10.59 -5.15 -16.77
CA THR A 324 10.93 -5.28 -18.19
C THR A 324 12.18 -6.14 -18.39
N ALA A 325 12.14 -7.02 -19.38
CA ALA A 325 13.27 -7.90 -19.69
C ALA A 325 14.54 -7.11 -20.05
N GLY A 326 15.70 -7.62 -19.64
CA GLY A 326 17.00 -6.98 -19.91
C GLY A 326 17.36 -5.83 -18.96
N ILE A 327 16.43 -5.35 -18.14
CA ILE A 327 16.70 -4.32 -17.13
C ILE A 327 17.03 -5.00 -15.79
N ALA A 328 18.29 -4.92 -15.36
CA ALA A 328 18.72 -5.47 -14.06
C ALA A 328 18.39 -4.53 -12.89
N ASP A 329 18.17 -5.13 -11.72
CA ASP A 329 17.92 -4.38 -10.47
C ASP A 329 19.12 -3.52 -10.11
N GLY A 330 18.87 -2.29 -9.65
CA GLY A 330 19.92 -1.38 -9.17
C GLY A 330 20.92 -0.88 -10.23
N LYS A 331 20.87 -1.37 -11.48
CA LYS A 331 21.69 -0.86 -12.60
C LYS A 331 21.05 0.32 -13.33
N THR A 332 19.72 0.39 -13.27
CA THR A 332 18.93 1.53 -13.75
C THR A 332 18.26 2.17 -12.53
N ASN A 333 18.03 3.48 -12.56
CA ASN A 333 17.26 4.18 -11.51
C ASN A 333 15.78 3.78 -11.64
N TYR A 334 15.48 2.55 -11.24
CA TYR A 334 14.18 1.90 -11.38
C TYR A 334 13.40 2.07 -10.07
N ASP A 335 12.95 3.30 -9.85
CA ASP A 335 12.22 3.71 -8.66
C ASP A 335 10.73 3.51 -8.89
N ASN A 336 10.26 2.27 -8.72
CA ASN A 336 8.87 1.92 -9.02
C ASN A 336 7.93 2.14 -7.82
N SER A 337 6.93 3.00 -7.95
CA SER A 337 5.77 3.00 -7.04
C SER A 337 4.51 2.63 -7.83
N ALA A 338 3.82 1.54 -7.50
CA ALA A 338 2.69 1.09 -8.32
C ALA A 338 1.61 2.17 -8.45
N VAL A 339 1.27 2.82 -7.33
CA VAL A 339 0.40 4.00 -7.28
C VAL A 339 1.18 5.18 -6.71
N TYR A 340 1.17 6.30 -7.43
CA TYR A 340 1.83 7.54 -7.05
C TYR A 340 0.84 8.70 -7.05
N PHE A 341 0.69 9.36 -5.90
CA PHE A 341 -0.07 10.60 -5.76
C PHE A 341 0.84 11.76 -5.43
N ASN A 342 0.61 12.87 -6.12
CA ASN A 342 1.14 14.17 -5.78
C ASN A 342 0.13 15.23 -6.23
N CYS A 343 -1.04 15.19 -5.60
CA CYS A 343 -2.20 16.02 -5.86
C CYS A 343 -2.89 16.32 -4.53
N GLU A 344 -3.88 17.21 -4.51
CA GLU A 344 -4.65 17.51 -3.31
C GLU A 344 -5.86 16.56 -3.18
N ASN A 345 -6.18 16.12 -1.96
CA ASN A 345 -7.34 15.28 -1.67
C ASN A 345 -7.35 13.96 -2.46
N HIS A 346 -6.66 12.94 -1.94
CA HIS A 346 -6.57 11.66 -2.61
C HIS A 346 -6.69 10.45 -1.68
N ALA A 347 -7.06 9.32 -2.27
CA ALA A 347 -7.24 8.08 -1.51
C ALA A 347 -6.81 6.83 -2.30
N ALA A 348 -6.27 5.86 -1.57
CA ALA A 348 -6.06 4.49 -2.06
C ALA A 348 -6.61 3.47 -1.07
N PHE A 349 -7.54 2.62 -1.52
CA PHE A 349 -8.13 1.61 -0.65
C PHE A 349 -8.63 0.35 -1.34
N GLY A 350 -8.64 -0.77 -0.61
CA GLY A 350 -9.10 -2.07 -1.12
C GLY A 350 -8.23 -2.65 -2.24
N ASN A 351 -7.04 -2.11 -2.46
CA ASN A 351 -6.14 -2.57 -3.53
C ASN A 351 -5.27 -3.74 -3.07
N MET A 352 -4.88 -4.59 -4.03
CA MET A 352 -3.93 -5.69 -3.82
C MET A 352 -2.69 -5.51 -4.71
N PHE A 353 -1.52 -5.54 -4.09
CA PHE A 353 -0.22 -5.37 -4.74
C PHE A 353 0.62 -6.64 -4.58
N HIS A 354 1.21 -7.11 -5.68
CA HIS A 354 2.08 -8.29 -5.71
C HIS A 354 3.38 -8.02 -6.47
N SER A 355 4.51 -8.38 -5.86
CA SER A 355 5.81 -8.44 -6.54
C SER A 355 6.63 -9.61 -5.99
N ASP A 356 7.17 -10.44 -6.88
CA ASP A 356 8.17 -11.43 -6.47
C ASP A 356 9.50 -10.73 -6.17
N PHE A 357 10.28 -11.21 -5.21
CA PHE A 357 11.54 -10.56 -4.82
C PHE A 357 12.52 -10.38 -5.99
N ALA A 358 12.56 -11.35 -6.91
CA ALA A 358 13.41 -11.28 -8.11
C ALA A 358 13.02 -10.13 -9.06
N GLN A 359 11.76 -9.69 -9.01
CA GLN A 359 11.27 -8.54 -9.79
C GLN A 359 11.64 -7.21 -9.14
N GLY A 360 11.89 -7.18 -7.83
CA GLY A 360 12.37 -6.01 -7.09
C GLY A 360 11.44 -4.79 -7.16
N GLY A 361 10.11 -4.98 -7.02
CA GLY A 361 9.17 -3.88 -6.88
C GLY A 361 9.51 -3.02 -5.65
N ARG A 362 9.58 -1.69 -5.83
CA ARG A 362 10.07 -0.75 -4.79
C ARG A 362 8.98 -0.31 -3.83
N GLY A 363 8.01 0.49 -4.26
CA GLY A 363 6.87 0.94 -3.48
C GLY A 363 5.56 0.38 -4.02
N ALA A 364 4.68 -0.10 -3.14
CA ALA A 364 3.30 -0.35 -3.56
C ALA A 364 2.56 0.99 -3.74
N MET A 365 2.74 1.93 -2.80
CA MET A 365 2.10 3.23 -2.84
C MET A 365 3.05 4.35 -2.43
N GLU A 366 2.82 5.54 -2.99
CA GLU A 366 3.51 6.76 -2.60
C GLU A 366 2.54 7.94 -2.63
N SER A 367 2.55 8.73 -1.56
CA SER A 367 1.62 9.83 -1.33
C SER A 367 2.40 11.07 -0.90
N HIS A 368 2.50 12.02 -1.82
CA HIS A 368 3.00 13.35 -1.55
C HIS A 368 1.83 14.27 -1.22
N ASN A 369 2.03 15.09 -0.18
CA ASN A 369 1.01 16.04 0.26
C ASN A 369 -0.29 15.35 0.70
N GLY A 370 -1.28 16.14 1.11
CA GLY A 370 -2.64 15.64 1.35
C GLY A 370 -3.67 16.76 1.25
N PRO A 371 -4.89 16.60 1.78
CA PRO A 371 -5.28 15.51 2.68
C PRO A 371 -5.32 14.17 1.96
N ALA A 372 -4.97 13.09 2.66
CA ALA A 372 -4.93 11.76 2.06
C ALA A 372 -5.40 10.65 3.01
N VAL A 373 -6.07 9.65 2.43
CA VAL A 373 -6.51 8.46 3.17
C VAL A 373 -6.07 7.19 2.43
N ILE A 374 -5.19 6.41 3.07
CA ILE A 374 -4.65 5.16 2.53
C ILE A 374 -5.05 4.03 3.46
N HIS A 375 -6.03 3.22 3.08
CA HIS A 375 -6.59 2.23 4.00
C HIS A 375 -7.03 0.91 3.38
N GLY A 376 -7.00 -0.17 4.17
CA GLY A 376 -7.54 -1.47 3.73
C GLY A 376 -6.84 -2.06 2.50
N ASN A 377 -5.59 -1.68 2.22
CA ASN A 377 -4.81 -2.24 1.12
C ASN A 377 -3.98 -3.45 1.58
N VAL A 378 -3.69 -4.35 0.65
CA VAL A 378 -2.82 -5.51 0.87
C VAL A 378 -1.64 -5.44 -0.09
N SER A 379 -0.41 -5.49 0.42
CA SER A 379 0.80 -5.61 -0.38
C SER A 379 1.59 -6.84 0.01
N VAL A 380 2.05 -7.60 -0.99
CA VAL A 380 2.89 -8.79 -0.81
C VAL A 380 4.14 -8.66 -1.67
N GLY A 381 5.30 -8.61 -1.02
CA GLY A 381 6.62 -8.75 -1.65
C GLY A 381 7.24 -7.48 -2.24
N TYR A 382 6.48 -6.38 -2.36
CA TYR A 382 7.06 -5.05 -2.58
C TYR A 382 8.03 -4.69 -1.44
N GLN A 383 9.12 -3.99 -1.75
CA GLN A 383 10.08 -3.54 -0.72
C GLN A 383 9.43 -2.61 0.29
N THR A 384 8.61 -1.67 -0.17
CA THR A 384 7.94 -0.65 0.64
C THR A 384 6.43 -0.77 0.54
N GLY A 385 5.73 -0.79 1.68
CA GLY A 385 4.27 -0.72 1.73
C GLY A 385 3.76 0.64 1.24
N VAL A 386 4.16 1.71 1.93
CA VAL A 386 3.81 3.08 1.52
C VAL A 386 4.88 4.10 1.91
N ASN A 387 5.17 5.02 0.98
CA ASN A 387 5.92 6.25 1.23
C ASN A 387 4.93 7.41 1.46
N ILE A 388 5.06 8.09 2.60
CA ILE A 388 4.38 9.34 2.92
C ILE A 388 5.39 10.46 2.80
N VAL A 389 5.15 11.41 1.91
CA VAL A 389 6.11 12.45 1.59
C VAL A 389 5.50 13.82 1.84
N SER A 390 6.29 14.74 2.38
CA SER A 390 5.91 16.15 2.41
C SER A 390 5.73 16.69 0.98
N ARG A 391 5.27 17.93 0.85
CA ARG A 391 5.06 18.51 -0.47
C ARG A 391 6.33 18.49 -1.33
N SER A 392 6.17 18.17 -2.61
CA SER A 392 7.20 18.36 -3.63
C SER A 392 7.09 19.76 -4.25
N THR A 393 8.07 20.17 -5.05
CA THR A 393 8.02 21.44 -5.82
C THR A 393 6.92 21.47 -6.88
N THR A 394 6.36 20.31 -7.23
CA THR A 394 5.29 20.16 -8.24
C THR A 394 3.90 20.01 -7.62
N SER A 395 3.75 20.23 -6.31
CA SER A 395 2.46 20.22 -5.59
C SER A 395 2.12 21.57 -4.96
N ALA A 396 0.84 21.84 -4.73
CA ALA A 396 0.41 23.02 -3.99
C ALA A 396 0.93 23.02 -2.54
N ASP A 397 1.43 24.17 -2.08
CA ASP A 397 1.85 24.32 -0.67
C ASP A 397 0.63 24.59 0.21
N ARG A 398 0.18 23.56 0.93
CA ARG A 398 -0.89 23.68 1.92
C ARG A 398 -0.38 24.04 3.30
N GLY A 399 0.93 23.97 3.52
CA GLY A 399 1.51 24.06 4.87
C GLY A 399 1.03 22.95 5.80
N VAL A 400 0.41 21.86 5.35
CA VAL A 400 0.01 20.69 6.16
C VAL A 400 0.05 19.43 5.30
N SER A 401 0.27 18.26 5.90
CA SER A 401 0.17 16.98 5.18
C SER A 401 -1.23 16.38 5.29
N ASP A 402 -1.78 16.27 6.51
CA ASP A 402 -3.13 15.71 6.76
C ASP A 402 -3.34 14.30 6.20
N ILE A 403 -2.50 13.34 6.61
CA ILE A 403 -2.46 12.00 6.01
C ILE A 403 -2.83 10.93 7.03
N THR A 404 -3.74 10.03 6.65
CA THR A 404 -4.09 8.85 7.42
C THR A 404 -3.72 7.57 6.68
N VAL A 405 -2.93 6.71 7.31
CA VAL A 405 -2.58 5.37 6.83
C VAL A 405 -3.13 4.35 7.81
N SER A 406 -4.20 3.63 7.45
CA SER A 406 -4.88 2.76 8.42
C SER A 406 -5.36 1.41 7.91
N GLY A 407 -5.32 0.37 8.75
CA GLY A 407 -5.90 -0.93 8.43
C GLY A 407 -5.28 -1.62 7.20
N ASN A 408 -4.05 -1.29 6.82
CA ASN A 408 -3.36 -1.93 5.70
C ASN A 408 -2.58 -3.17 6.15
N THR A 409 -2.37 -4.12 5.24
CA THR A 409 -1.52 -5.29 5.44
C THR A 409 -0.34 -5.26 4.48
N PHE A 410 0.88 -5.14 4.99
CA PHE A 410 2.11 -5.15 4.21
C PHE A 410 2.93 -6.38 4.59
N SER A 411 2.96 -7.38 3.70
CA SER A 411 3.62 -8.65 3.92
C SER A 411 4.87 -8.79 3.07
N LYS A 412 5.89 -9.47 3.63
CA LYS A 412 7.18 -9.70 2.99
C LYS A 412 7.91 -8.41 2.53
N ALA A 413 7.69 -7.32 3.26
CA ALA A 413 8.32 -6.04 2.97
C ALA A 413 9.77 -6.01 3.47
N CYS A 414 10.54 -5.04 3.01
CA CYS A 414 11.81 -4.64 3.62
C CYS A 414 11.60 -3.40 4.52
N LEU A 415 10.70 -2.54 4.08
CA LEU A 415 10.35 -1.25 4.65
C LEU A 415 8.81 -1.21 4.72
N GLY A 416 8.20 -0.98 5.87
CA GLY A 416 6.74 -0.94 5.99
C GLY A 416 6.16 0.39 5.52
N ILE A 417 6.08 1.34 6.45
CA ILE A 417 5.56 2.69 6.24
C ILE A 417 6.70 3.68 6.45
N ARG A 418 7.01 4.50 5.46
CA ARG A 418 8.09 5.49 5.55
C ARG A 418 7.54 6.91 5.44
N LEU A 419 8.02 7.82 6.28
CA LEU A 419 7.75 9.25 6.23
C LEU A 419 9.00 9.98 5.75
N TRP A 420 8.85 10.79 4.72
CA TRP A 420 9.91 11.50 4.01
C TRP A 420 9.62 12.99 4.06
N SER A 421 10.49 13.76 4.69
CA SER A 421 10.34 15.22 4.74
C SER A 421 11.43 15.88 3.90
N ILE A 422 11.02 16.45 2.76
CA ILE A 422 11.89 17.21 1.85
C ILE A 422 12.46 18.43 2.59
N THR A 423 13.74 18.72 2.40
CA THR A 423 14.44 19.86 3.03
C THR A 423 13.69 21.17 2.81
N GLY A 424 13.50 21.94 3.89
CA GLY A 424 12.73 23.18 3.88
C GLY A 424 11.21 23.00 3.97
N THR A 425 10.73 21.75 4.11
CA THR A 425 9.31 21.44 4.32
C THR A 425 9.10 20.69 5.64
N THR A 426 7.86 20.33 5.94
CA THR A 426 7.51 19.54 7.13
C THR A 426 6.48 18.48 6.77
N VAL A 427 6.69 17.24 7.20
CA VAL A 427 5.62 16.24 7.27
C VAL A 427 4.84 16.51 8.55
N ARG A 428 3.56 16.88 8.44
CA ARG A 428 2.77 17.24 9.62
C ARG A 428 1.33 16.74 9.61
N ASN A 429 0.83 16.42 10.80
CA ASN A 429 -0.51 15.87 11.01
C ASN A 429 -0.71 14.54 10.27
N VAL A 430 0.04 13.52 10.70
CA VAL A 430 -0.02 12.17 10.11
C VAL A 430 -0.47 11.16 11.16
N THR A 431 -1.46 10.34 10.82
CA THR A 431 -1.91 9.22 11.65
C THR A 431 -1.66 7.89 10.96
N ILE A 432 -0.94 6.99 11.63
CA ILE A 432 -0.62 5.64 11.18
C ILE A 432 -1.22 4.67 12.17
N SER A 433 -2.31 3.99 11.80
CA SER A 433 -3.07 3.19 12.77
C SER A 433 -3.58 1.84 12.30
N GLY A 434 -3.55 0.83 13.18
CA GLY A 434 -4.15 -0.48 12.88
C GLY A 434 -3.55 -1.22 11.69
N ASN A 435 -2.32 -0.90 11.27
CA ASN A 435 -1.67 -1.58 10.14
C ASN A 435 -0.97 -2.87 10.62
N THR A 436 -0.95 -3.89 9.77
CA THR A 436 -0.20 -5.14 9.99
C THR A 436 0.97 -5.21 9.03
N ILE A 437 2.19 -5.27 9.56
CA ILE A 437 3.44 -5.18 8.80
C ILE A 437 4.31 -6.38 9.12
N SER A 438 4.72 -7.15 8.10
CA SER A 438 5.73 -8.19 8.24
C SER A 438 6.97 -7.84 7.41
N ILE A 439 8.13 -7.81 8.05
CA ILE A 439 9.42 -7.54 7.42
C ILE A 439 10.13 -8.86 7.16
N ALA A 440 10.48 -9.10 5.89
CA ALA A 440 11.16 -10.30 5.43
C ALA A 440 12.69 -10.15 5.46
N ASN A 441 13.23 -9.69 6.58
CA ASN A 441 14.67 -9.42 6.74
C ASN A 441 15.57 -10.64 6.51
N LYS A 442 15.07 -11.87 6.74
CA LYS A 442 15.84 -13.09 6.47
C LYS A 442 15.85 -13.41 4.97
N ASP A 443 14.71 -13.29 4.31
CA ASP A 443 14.57 -13.74 2.92
C ASP A 443 15.06 -12.71 1.89
N ARG A 444 15.32 -11.48 2.33
CA ARG A 444 15.71 -10.35 1.48
C ARG A 444 17.22 -10.03 1.56
N PRO A 445 17.87 -9.70 0.43
CA PRO A 445 19.28 -9.31 0.42
C PRO A 445 19.53 -7.87 0.89
N GLU A 446 18.52 -6.98 0.84
CA GLU A 446 18.64 -5.61 1.31
C GLU A 446 18.83 -5.58 2.84
N VAL A 447 19.71 -4.70 3.34
CA VAL A 447 20.11 -4.62 4.77
C VAL A 447 19.54 -3.38 5.49
N GLU A 448 18.40 -2.87 5.04
CA GLU A 448 17.64 -1.82 5.70
C GLU A 448 16.26 -2.35 6.08
N TRP A 449 15.97 -2.49 7.37
CA TRP A 449 14.76 -3.18 7.83
C TRP A 449 13.98 -2.31 8.78
N GLN A 450 12.87 -1.77 8.29
CA GLN A 450 12.12 -0.72 8.97
C GLN A 450 10.64 -1.07 8.98
N GLY A 451 10.01 -1.08 10.16
CA GLY A 451 8.55 -1.23 10.27
C GLY A 451 7.84 0.06 9.88
N ILE A 452 7.94 1.06 10.76
CA ILE A 452 7.43 2.41 10.55
C ILE A 452 8.58 3.37 10.80
N SER A 453 8.89 4.26 9.85
CA SER A 453 10.11 5.07 9.94
C SER A 453 9.93 6.50 9.45
N MET A 454 10.55 7.43 10.16
CA MET A 454 10.96 8.71 9.58
C MET A 454 12.32 8.50 8.93
N VAL A 455 12.41 8.76 7.62
CA VAL A 455 13.57 8.36 6.83
C VAL A 455 14.84 9.10 7.28
N PHE A 456 15.86 8.30 7.57
CA PHE A 456 17.22 8.74 7.79
C PHE A 456 17.99 8.62 6.47
N GLU A 457 17.96 9.66 5.64
CA GLU A 457 18.78 9.69 4.42
C GLU A 457 19.99 10.61 4.58
N ASN A 458 21.15 10.16 4.11
CA ASN A 458 22.40 10.92 4.22
C ASN A 458 22.57 12.01 3.14
N GLY A 459 21.48 12.46 2.50
CA GLY A 459 21.47 13.49 1.47
C GLY A 459 20.95 14.85 1.98
N ALA A 460 21.34 15.94 1.30
CA ALA A 460 20.90 17.30 1.64
C ALA A 460 19.42 17.57 1.37
N ASN A 461 18.70 16.64 0.72
CA ASN A 461 17.36 16.87 0.18
C ASN A 461 16.21 16.38 1.09
N LEU A 462 16.49 15.60 2.14
CA LEU A 462 15.47 15.04 3.05
C LEU A 462 15.69 15.42 4.53
N ALA A 463 16.15 16.65 4.77
CA ALA A 463 16.36 17.20 6.12
C ALA A 463 15.17 18.07 6.59
N GLY A 464 13.98 17.84 6.05
CA GLY A 464 12.75 18.54 6.48
C GLY A 464 12.27 18.10 7.85
N ASP A 465 11.47 18.93 8.50
CA ASP A 465 10.96 18.71 9.86
C ASP A 465 9.78 17.73 9.91
N TYR A 466 9.43 17.27 11.11
CA TYR A 466 8.28 16.41 11.40
C TYR A 466 7.49 16.95 12.59
N ASP A 467 6.17 17.00 12.49
CA ASP A 467 5.30 17.57 13.53
C ASP A 467 3.96 16.84 13.63
N THR A 468 3.52 16.49 14.84
CA THR A 468 2.17 15.93 15.07
C THR A 468 2.00 14.60 14.31
N ILE A 469 2.75 13.60 14.75
CA ILE A 469 2.76 12.25 14.15
C ILE A 469 2.22 11.24 15.16
N ASN A 470 1.16 10.53 14.82
CA ASN A 470 0.50 9.55 15.67
C ASN A 470 0.69 8.14 15.09
N ILE A 471 1.33 7.24 15.84
CA ILE A 471 1.57 5.84 15.46
C ILE A 471 0.83 4.97 16.48
N VAL A 472 -0.36 4.46 16.12
CA VAL A 472 -1.31 3.89 17.09
C VAL A 472 -1.79 2.50 16.71
N GLY A 473 -1.61 1.50 17.57
CA GLY A 473 -2.26 0.19 17.39
C GLY A 473 -1.77 -0.62 16.18
N ASN A 474 -0.55 -0.40 15.70
CA ASN A 474 0.02 -1.17 14.59
C ASN A 474 0.70 -2.46 15.07
N SER A 475 0.76 -3.47 14.22
CA SER A 475 1.53 -4.70 14.45
C SER A 475 2.71 -4.76 13.48
N VAL A 476 3.93 -4.91 14.00
CA VAL A 476 5.16 -5.05 13.23
C VAL A 476 5.86 -6.34 13.61
N LEU A 477 6.01 -7.26 12.66
CA LEU A 477 6.67 -8.55 12.84
C LEU A 477 7.91 -8.64 11.95
N PHE A 478 9.04 -9.01 12.54
CA PHE A 478 10.24 -9.36 11.80
C PHE A 478 10.45 -10.87 11.77
N GLN A 479 11.09 -11.36 10.72
CA GLN A 479 11.61 -12.71 10.69
C GLN A 479 12.78 -12.84 11.67
N VAL A 480 12.83 -13.97 12.38
CA VAL A 480 14.02 -14.33 13.15
C VAL A 480 15.14 -14.65 12.17
N ASP A 481 16.16 -13.79 12.11
CA ASP A 481 17.34 -13.98 11.27
C ASP A 481 18.57 -14.28 12.16
N THR A 482 19.15 -15.46 11.95
CA THR A 482 20.35 -15.93 12.66
C THR A 482 21.62 -15.78 11.81
N VAL A 483 21.49 -15.36 10.55
CA VAL A 483 22.60 -15.20 9.62
C VAL A 483 23.39 -13.95 9.96
N ALA A 484 24.71 -14.07 10.05
CA ALA A 484 25.59 -12.94 10.25
C ALA A 484 25.68 -12.10 8.97
N ARG A 485 25.23 -10.85 9.07
CA ARG A 485 25.30 -9.82 8.02
C ARG A 485 25.91 -8.55 8.56
N THR A 486 26.62 -7.82 7.69
CA THR A 486 27.02 -6.44 7.94
C THR A 486 25.80 -5.54 7.87
N ILE A 487 25.39 -5.01 9.02
CA ILE A 487 24.20 -4.16 9.14
C ILE A 487 24.51 -2.88 9.92
N SER A 488 23.63 -1.88 9.80
CA SER A 488 23.76 -0.60 10.49
C SER A 488 22.68 -0.43 11.56
N ASN A 489 23.07 0.10 12.73
CA ASN A 489 22.10 0.49 13.77
C ASN A 489 21.30 1.76 13.38
N SER A 490 21.68 2.43 12.29
CA SER A 490 21.04 3.67 11.84
C SER A 490 19.77 3.45 11.01
N THR A 491 19.56 2.25 10.47
CA THR A 491 18.51 1.97 9.49
C THR A 491 17.69 0.71 9.81
N ILE A 492 17.86 0.13 11.01
CA ILE A 492 17.17 -1.10 11.42
C ILE A 492 16.45 -0.89 12.74
N TYR A 493 15.12 -0.84 12.68
CA TYR A 493 14.24 -0.66 13.83
C TYR A 493 12.80 -0.98 13.47
N ALA A 494 11.98 -1.36 14.46
CA ALA A 494 10.56 -1.52 14.21
C ALA A 494 9.86 -0.18 14.06
N ILE A 495 10.15 0.78 14.95
CA ILE A 495 9.67 2.16 14.87
C ILE A 495 10.86 3.13 14.95
N GLY A 496 11.04 3.99 13.94
CA GLY A 496 12.16 4.93 13.87
C GLY A 496 11.72 6.38 13.86
N ILE A 497 12.10 7.10 14.91
CA ILE A 497 11.95 8.55 15.08
C ILE A 497 13.37 9.13 15.08
N SER A 498 14.07 9.02 13.96
CA SER A 498 15.47 9.43 13.84
C SER A 498 15.81 10.07 12.48
N PRO A 499 15.04 11.04 11.96
CA PRO A 499 15.38 11.72 10.72
C PRO A 499 16.41 12.83 10.95
N LYS A 500 16.94 13.40 9.86
CA LYS A 500 17.85 14.57 9.89
C LYS A 500 17.16 15.91 10.13
N GLY A 501 15.83 15.98 10.12
CA GLY A 501 15.10 17.20 10.49
C GLY A 501 14.76 17.23 11.97
N ASN A 502 14.20 18.35 12.45
CA ASN A 502 13.69 18.40 13.81
C ASN A 502 12.38 17.63 13.90
N VAL A 503 12.13 17.02 15.05
CA VAL A 503 10.92 16.26 15.32
C VAL A 503 10.22 16.85 16.53
N ARG A 504 8.91 17.13 16.40
CA ARG A 504 8.07 17.56 17.50
C ARG A 504 6.73 16.83 17.55
N ASN A 505 6.19 16.66 18.74
CA ASN A 505 4.82 16.17 18.97
C ASN A 505 4.57 14.80 18.32
N VAL A 506 5.21 13.76 18.85
CA VAL A 506 5.03 12.38 18.34
C VAL A 506 4.43 11.50 19.41
N THR A 507 3.38 10.75 19.05
CA THR A 507 2.75 9.77 19.94
C THR A 507 2.87 8.38 19.34
N VAL A 508 3.37 7.43 20.13
CA VAL A 508 3.47 6.01 19.78
C VAL A 508 2.74 5.20 20.85
N THR A 509 1.55 4.68 20.53
CA THR A 509 0.69 4.05 21.53
C THR A 509 0.04 2.75 21.07
N GLY A 510 0.00 1.74 21.95
CA GLY A 510 -0.75 0.51 21.71
C GLY A 510 -0.21 -0.37 20.58
N ASN A 511 1.01 -0.13 20.08
CA ASN A 511 1.61 -0.92 19.01
C ASN A 511 2.18 -2.24 19.55
N VAL A 512 2.20 -3.27 18.70
CA VAL A 512 2.83 -4.55 18.98
C VAL A 512 4.01 -4.75 18.04
N VAL A 513 5.21 -4.91 18.60
CA VAL A 513 6.45 -5.16 17.87
C VAL A 513 6.96 -6.55 18.24
N THR A 514 7.28 -7.37 17.24
CA THR A 514 7.78 -8.73 17.45
C THR A 514 9.07 -8.97 16.67
N ASN A 515 10.09 -9.49 17.37
CA ASN A 515 11.38 -9.93 16.81
C ASN A 515 12.24 -8.84 16.15
N ALA A 516 12.06 -7.57 16.54
CA ALA A 516 12.86 -6.47 15.99
C ALA A 516 14.37 -6.80 16.09
N PRO A 517 15.14 -6.82 14.99
CA PRO A 517 16.53 -7.29 15.02
C PRO A 517 17.43 -6.41 15.89
N VAL A 518 17.33 -5.08 15.72
CA VAL A 518 18.17 -4.11 16.45
C VAL A 518 17.33 -3.33 17.46
N ALA A 519 16.62 -2.27 17.07
CA ALA A 519 15.81 -1.52 18.02
C ALA A 519 14.31 -1.81 17.87
N GLY A 520 13.61 -2.00 18.99
CA GLY A 520 12.14 -1.95 19.02
C GLY A 520 11.66 -0.57 18.60
N ILE A 521 12.12 0.46 19.32
CA ILE A 521 11.93 1.86 18.93
C ILE A 521 13.25 2.62 19.04
N LYS A 522 13.50 3.50 18.06
CA LYS A 522 14.63 4.43 18.06
C LYS A 522 14.17 5.87 18.04
N ILE A 523 14.71 6.68 18.95
CA ILE A 523 14.44 8.11 19.09
C ILE A 523 15.77 8.85 19.07
N GLY A 524 15.90 9.77 18.13
CA GLY A 524 17.03 10.67 18.03
C GLY A 524 18.21 10.15 17.22
N LEU A 525 19.25 10.99 17.14
CA LEU A 525 20.45 10.79 16.32
C LEU A 525 21.73 11.11 17.11
N PHE A 526 22.76 10.32 16.84
CA PHE A 526 24.08 10.48 17.43
C PHE A 526 24.77 11.78 16.98
N GLN A 527 25.17 12.61 17.94
CA GLN A 527 26.05 13.77 17.72
C GLN A 527 25.57 14.72 16.60
N GLN A 528 24.24 14.88 16.46
CA GLN A 528 23.61 15.80 15.50
C GLN A 528 22.98 17.00 16.22
N PRO A 529 22.87 18.17 15.56
CA PRO A 529 22.26 19.37 16.15
C PRO A 529 20.73 19.30 16.25
N ASN A 530 20.09 18.31 15.63
CA ASN A 530 18.64 18.18 15.55
C ASN A 530 18.00 17.94 16.92
N LYS A 531 16.78 18.43 17.07
CA LYS A 531 15.98 18.31 18.30
C LYS A 531 14.82 17.34 18.14
N PHE A 532 14.57 16.59 19.20
CA PHE A 532 13.47 15.63 19.32
C PHE A 532 12.66 16.00 20.56
N GLU A 533 11.49 16.59 20.33
CA GLU A 533 10.73 17.30 21.36
C GLU A 533 9.32 16.71 21.50
N ASN A 534 8.85 16.54 22.74
CA ASN A 534 7.49 16.08 23.04
C ASN A 534 7.16 14.73 22.35
N VAL A 535 7.95 13.70 22.66
CA VAL A 535 7.76 12.34 22.15
C VAL A 535 7.21 11.46 23.25
N ILE A 536 6.03 10.87 23.05
CA ILE A 536 5.34 10.01 24.01
C ILE A 536 5.26 8.60 23.44
N VAL A 537 5.76 7.61 24.20
CA VAL A 537 5.75 6.19 23.86
C VAL A 537 5.12 5.44 25.02
N THR A 538 3.87 5.01 24.89
CA THR A 538 3.12 4.40 26.00
C THR A 538 2.21 3.24 25.59
N GLY A 539 2.03 2.26 26.48
CA GLY A 539 1.10 1.15 26.25
C GLY A 539 1.46 0.24 25.08
N ASN A 540 2.70 0.28 24.58
CA ASN A 540 3.16 -0.60 23.50
C ASN A 540 3.66 -1.94 24.06
N THR A 541 3.60 -2.99 23.25
CA THR A 541 4.12 -4.32 23.58
C THR A 541 5.26 -4.70 22.65
N PHE A 542 6.42 -5.03 23.22
CA PHE A 542 7.60 -5.47 22.49
C PHE A 542 7.92 -6.92 22.87
N VAL A 543 7.82 -7.83 21.92
CA VAL A 543 8.15 -9.25 22.08
C VAL A 543 9.47 -9.53 21.38
N ASN A 544 10.46 -9.99 22.14
CA ASN A 544 11.81 -10.25 21.67
C ASN A 544 12.44 -9.08 20.89
N PRO A 545 12.51 -7.86 21.45
CA PRO A 545 13.24 -6.78 20.78
C PRO A 545 14.76 -7.00 20.89
N GLY A 546 15.49 -6.59 19.86
CA GLY A 546 16.95 -6.59 19.84
C GLY A 546 17.56 -7.98 19.87
N ILE A 547 17.10 -8.87 18.99
CA ILE A 547 17.51 -10.28 18.97
C ILE A 547 18.72 -10.59 18.09
N TYR A 548 19.22 -9.62 17.33
CA TYR A 548 20.28 -9.87 16.36
C TYR A 548 21.65 -10.04 17.04
N GLN A 549 22.31 -11.19 16.77
CA GLN A 549 23.50 -11.62 17.52
C GLN A 549 24.84 -11.09 16.97
N HIS A 550 24.85 -10.38 15.84
CA HIS A 550 26.06 -10.10 15.08
C HIS A 550 26.31 -8.60 14.88
N GLY A 551 27.57 -8.14 14.91
CA GLY A 551 28.05 -6.83 14.41
C GLY A 551 27.57 -5.55 15.12
N VAL A 552 26.28 -5.44 15.46
CA VAL A 552 25.61 -4.27 16.06
C VAL A 552 24.92 -4.63 17.38
N ARG A 553 25.34 -5.73 18.01
CA ARG A 553 24.64 -6.28 19.16
C ARG A 553 24.50 -5.29 20.32
N ASP A 554 25.49 -4.42 20.55
CA ASP A 554 25.43 -3.36 21.57
C ASP A 554 24.29 -2.35 21.39
N TYR A 555 23.74 -2.28 20.18
CA TYR A 555 22.63 -1.42 19.79
C TYR A 555 21.28 -2.13 19.84
N CYS A 556 21.28 -3.43 20.12
CA CYS A 556 20.08 -4.26 20.13
C CYS A 556 19.30 -4.07 21.44
N THR A 557 18.13 -3.45 21.34
CA THR A 557 17.39 -2.94 22.50
C THR A 557 15.88 -2.83 22.25
N ALA A 558 15.07 -2.78 23.31
CA ALA A 558 13.67 -2.35 23.18
C ALA A 558 13.58 -0.85 22.88
N PHE A 559 14.23 -0.02 23.70
CA PHE A 559 14.22 1.44 23.58
C PHE A 559 15.60 1.99 23.28
N PHE A 560 15.75 2.78 22.22
CA PHE A 560 17.02 3.39 21.84
C PHE A 560 16.87 4.90 21.85
N LEU A 561 17.58 5.58 22.75
CA LEU A 561 17.41 7.01 23.03
C LEU A 561 18.75 7.74 22.97
N VAL A 562 18.96 8.60 21.97
CA VAL A 562 20.24 9.32 21.77
C VAL A 562 20.05 10.72 21.19
N GLY A 563 21.01 11.62 21.40
CA GLY A 563 20.98 12.98 20.84
C GLY A 563 20.23 13.98 21.71
N ASN A 564 19.71 15.05 21.11
CA ASN A 564 19.04 16.13 21.85
C ASN A 564 17.56 15.81 22.05
N LEU A 565 17.20 15.39 23.27
CA LEU A 565 15.89 14.90 23.63
C LEU A 565 15.27 15.82 24.70
N THR A 566 14.11 16.39 24.42
CA THR A 566 13.38 17.26 25.35
C THR A 566 11.95 16.76 25.53
N ASN A 567 11.51 16.54 26.78
CA ASN A 567 10.18 16.03 27.11
C ASN A 567 9.86 14.70 26.39
N VAL A 568 10.76 13.73 26.49
CA VAL A 568 10.59 12.38 25.92
C VAL A 568 10.14 11.42 27.00
N VAL A 569 8.94 10.86 26.85
CA VAL A 569 8.29 9.98 27.83
C VAL A 569 8.15 8.60 27.21
N VAL A 570 8.84 7.61 27.76
CA VAL A 570 8.73 6.20 27.37
C VAL A 570 8.23 5.41 28.58
N GLU A 571 6.92 5.33 28.78
CA GLU A 571 6.35 4.81 30.03
C GLU A 571 5.23 3.80 29.77
N ASP A 572 4.95 2.93 30.75
CA ASP A 572 3.84 1.98 30.72
C ASP A 572 3.83 1.02 29.51
N ASN A 573 5.01 0.75 28.94
CA ASN A 573 5.15 -0.26 27.87
C ASN A 573 5.44 -1.64 28.47
N THR A 574 5.10 -2.69 27.73
CA THR A 574 5.45 -4.08 28.07
C THR A 574 6.57 -4.57 27.16
N VAL A 575 7.62 -5.15 27.73
CA VAL A 575 8.71 -5.79 27.00
C VAL A 575 8.88 -7.22 27.51
N SER A 576 8.79 -8.21 26.63
CA SER A 576 8.93 -9.62 26.99
C SER A 576 9.96 -10.33 26.13
N ASP A 577 10.65 -11.30 26.71
CA ASP A 577 11.48 -12.27 26.00
C ASP A 577 10.85 -13.66 26.11
N THR A 578 10.92 -14.45 25.05
CA THR A 578 10.25 -15.76 24.90
C THR A 578 11.18 -16.89 24.49
N PHE A 579 12.44 -16.59 24.13
CA PHE A 579 13.39 -17.62 23.74
C PHE A 579 13.80 -18.51 24.93
N ASP A 580 14.46 -19.64 24.68
CA ASP A 580 15.14 -20.45 25.71
C ASP A 580 16.66 -20.23 25.77
N THR A 581 17.24 -19.65 24.71
CA THR A 581 18.64 -19.24 24.64
C THR A 581 18.80 -17.73 24.42
N LEU A 582 19.97 -17.19 24.80
CA LEU A 582 20.24 -15.76 24.77
C LEU A 582 20.11 -15.20 23.35
N GLN A 583 19.08 -14.40 23.11
CA GLN A 583 18.93 -13.64 21.87
C GLN A 583 18.81 -12.13 22.16
N GLY A 584 17.97 -11.70 23.09
CA GLY A 584 17.87 -10.26 23.45
C GLY A 584 19.12 -9.74 24.17
N ASN A 585 19.46 -8.45 23.99
CA ASN A 585 20.59 -7.82 24.69
C ASN A 585 20.18 -6.79 25.76
N GLN A 586 19.44 -5.74 25.39
CA GLN A 586 19.19 -4.59 26.28
C GLN A 586 17.72 -4.20 26.38
N SER A 587 17.34 -3.65 27.54
CA SER A 587 16.03 -3.03 27.74
C SER A 587 15.97 -1.64 27.12
N TYR A 588 17.01 -0.85 27.37
CA TYR A 588 17.20 0.42 26.72
C TYR A 588 18.68 0.71 26.47
N PHE A 589 18.94 1.56 25.49
CA PHE A 589 20.26 2.10 25.17
C PHE A 589 20.22 3.63 25.17
N THR A 590 21.23 4.23 25.77
CA THR A 590 21.61 5.63 25.57
C THR A 590 23.13 5.72 25.67
N ASP A 591 23.73 6.62 24.89
CA ASP A 591 25.16 6.93 25.00
C ASP A 591 25.41 8.16 25.87
N GLY A 592 24.35 8.78 26.41
CA GLY A 592 24.43 10.03 27.16
C GLY A 592 24.89 11.23 26.34
N SER A 593 24.95 11.10 25.01
CA SER A 593 25.32 12.21 24.11
C SER A 593 24.13 13.16 23.89
N GLY A 594 24.45 14.42 23.62
CA GLY A 594 23.46 15.47 23.38
C GLY A 594 22.84 16.04 24.67
N GLU A 595 21.89 16.94 24.49
CA GLU A 595 21.14 17.58 25.58
C GLU A 595 19.92 16.73 25.93
N LEU A 596 19.87 16.18 27.15
CA LEU A 596 18.76 15.36 27.65
C LEU A 596 17.99 16.13 28.73
N VAL A 597 16.76 16.57 28.42
CA VAL A 597 15.91 17.37 29.33
C VAL A 597 14.56 16.68 29.48
N ASN A 598 14.17 16.36 30.72
CA ASN A 598 12.90 15.71 31.04
C ASN A 598 12.67 14.40 30.24
N VAL A 599 13.68 13.54 30.18
CA VAL A 599 13.59 12.22 29.53
C VAL A 599 13.23 11.16 30.59
N SER A 600 12.15 10.41 30.39
CA SER A 600 11.70 9.40 31.36
C SER A 600 11.47 8.01 30.75
N LEU A 601 11.83 6.96 31.52
CA LEU A 601 11.55 5.54 31.21
C LEU A 601 10.81 4.79 32.33
N LYS A 602 9.95 5.48 33.09
CA LYS A 602 9.26 4.91 34.25
C LYS A 602 8.23 3.85 33.87
N ASN A 603 7.83 3.05 34.85
CA ASN A 603 6.68 2.14 34.80
C ASN A 603 6.61 1.11 33.66
N ASN A 604 7.64 1.01 32.81
CA ASN A 604 7.72 -0.04 31.81
C ASN A 604 7.79 -1.41 32.51
N ARG A 605 6.85 -2.28 32.13
CA ARG A 605 6.79 -3.65 32.58
C ARG A 605 7.70 -4.47 31.69
N PHE A 606 8.67 -5.12 32.29
CA PHE A 606 9.52 -6.03 31.56
C PHE A 606 9.33 -7.46 32.10
N LEU A 607 9.46 -8.45 31.22
CA LEU A 607 9.16 -9.87 31.47
C LEU A 607 10.20 -10.77 30.77
N PRO A 608 11.44 -10.87 31.28
CA PRO A 608 12.48 -11.67 30.67
C PRO A 608 12.24 -13.14 30.99
N LYS A 609 12.34 -14.00 29.98
CA LYS A 609 12.37 -15.45 30.19
C LYS A 609 13.77 -15.93 30.59
N GLN A 610 14.80 -15.26 30.11
CA GLN A 610 16.18 -15.49 30.51
C GLN A 610 16.82 -14.18 30.94
N GLY A 611 17.54 -14.18 32.06
CA GLY A 611 18.25 -12.97 32.46
C GLY A 611 17.36 -11.80 32.91
N GLY A 612 17.93 -10.62 33.11
CA GLY A 612 17.17 -9.41 33.42
C GLY A 612 17.90 -8.15 32.99
N TYR A 613 17.29 -7.02 33.31
CA TYR A 613 17.47 -5.80 32.52
C TYR A 613 18.90 -5.28 32.52
N ARG A 614 19.49 -5.27 31.32
CA ARG A 614 20.71 -4.54 31.06
C ARG A 614 20.37 -3.10 30.73
N ASN A 615 20.96 -2.21 31.51
CA ASN A 615 21.05 -0.77 31.27
C ASN A 615 22.50 -0.49 30.87
N SER A 616 22.74 -0.15 29.60
CA SER A 616 24.10 -0.03 29.07
C SER A 616 24.83 1.22 29.58
N ASN A 617 24.11 2.29 29.93
CA ASN A 617 24.62 3.47 30.63
C ASN A 617 23.44 4.22 31.25
N ALA A 618 23.31 4.22 32.58
CA ALA A 618 22.40 5.13 33.26
C ALA A 618 22.95 6.55 33.10
N ALA A 619 22.64 7.23 32.00
CA ALA A 619 22.86 8.67 31.91
C ALA A 619 22.04 9.31 33.04
N ALA A 620 22.68 10.07 33.93
CA ALA A 620 22.03 10.65 35.11
C ALA A 620 20.81 11.53 34.77
N ALA A 621 20.76 12.03 33.52
CA ALA A 621 19.66 12.85 33.00
C ALA A 621 18.41 12.06 32.56
N VAL A 622 18.47 10.72 32.57
CA VAL A 622 17.35 9.86 32.19
C VAL A 622 16.67 9.31 33.45
N ASP A 623 15.44 9.76 33.71
CA ASP A 623 14.68 9.34 34.88
C ASP A 623 14.02 7.97 34.64
N THR A 624 14.69 6.94 35.15
CA THR A 624 14.20 5.55 35.14
C THR A 624 13.28 5.21 36.32
N GLY A 625 13.01 6.18 37.20
CA GLY A 625 12.32 6.01 38.47
C GLY A 625 13.20 5.36 39.54
N THR A 626 12.85 5.57 40.81
CA THR A 626 13.48 4.86 41.93
C THR A 626 12.69 3.58 42.20
N LYS A 627 13.24 2.41 41.90
CA LYS A 627 12.67 1.12 42.35
C LYS A 627 13.21 0.81 43.74
N THR A 628 12.59 1.37 44.78
CA THR A 628 12.87 1.00 46.16
C THR A 628 11.99 -0.18 46.54
N ALA A 629 12.56 -1.35 46.79
CA ALA A 629 11.81 -2.50 47.28
C ALA A 629 11.81 -2.52 48.82
N THR A 630 10.69 -2.96 49.39
CA THR A 630 10.62 -3.33 50.81
C THR A 630 10.62 -4.85 50.90
N HIS A 631 11.60 -5.39 51.61
CA HIS A 631 11.78 -6.82 51.87
C HIS A 631 11.41 -7.10 53.32
N TYR A 632 10.70 -8.19 53.58
CA TYR A 632 10.34 -8.61 54.92
C TYR A 632 11.16 -9.84 55.29
N CYS A 633 11.87 -9.78 56.42
CA CYS A 633 12.70 -10.88 56.91
C CYS A 633 12.36 -11.16 58.37
N ASP A 634 12.25 -12.43 58.72
CA ASP A 634 11.97 -12.92 60.08
C ASP A 634 13.24 -13.18 60.90
N THR A 635 14.41 -13.07 60.28
CA THR A 635 15.72 -13.22 60.91
C THR A 635 16.64 -12.06 60.55
N MET A 636 17.29 -11.45 61.57
CA MET A 636 18.27 -10.39 61.40
C MET A 636 19.53 -10.70 62.21
N PRO A 637 20.75 -10.71 61.63
CA PRO A 637 21.05 -10.44 60.21
C PRO A 637 20.40 -11.48 59.28
N VAL A 638 20.09 -11.07 58.05
CA VAL A 638 19.43 -11.93 57.05
C VAL A 638 20.27 -13.19 56.82
N THR A 639 19.69 -14.36 57.08
CA THR A 639 20.38 -15.65 56.97
C THR A 639 20.14 -16.35 55.61
N GLY A 640 18.99 -16.11 54.99
CA GLY A 640 18.62 -16.64 53.68
C GLY A 640 19.18 -15.84 52.50
N LYS A 641 19.07 -16.40 51.30
CA LYS A 641 19.48 -15.71 50.07
C LYS A 641 18.54 -14.54 49.76
N LEU A 642 19.07 -13.32 49.79
CA LEU A 642 18.32 -12.12 49.44
C LEU A 642 19.21 -11.12 48.70
N SER A 643 18.77 -10.66 47.53
CA SER A 643 19.52 -9.70 46.70
C SER A 643 18.84 -8.34 46.80
N VAL A 644 19.58 -7.33 47.21
CA VAL A 644 19.04 -6.00 47.53
C VAL A 644 19.82 -4.91 46.80
N ASN A 645 19.13 -3.84 46.41
CA ASN A 645 19.72 -2.67 45.79
C ASN A 645 19.92 -1.55 46.82
N VAL A 646 20.82 -0.61 46.54
CA VAL A 646 20.94 0.61 47.34
C VAL A 646 19.58 1.31 47.42
N GLY A 647 19.19 1.72 48.64
CA GLY A 647 17.92 2.37 48.92
C GLY A 647 16.82 1.43 49.40
N ASP A 648 16.87 0.13 49.07
CA ASP A 648 15.92 -0.87 49.53
C ASP A 648 15.79 -0.87 51.07
N ILE A 649 14.60 -1.24 51.55
CA ILE A 649 14.27 -1.34 52.97
C ILE A 649 14.12 -2.82 53.31
N ILE A 650 14.74 -3.24 54.41
CA ILE A 650 14.57 -4.59 54.98
C ILE A 650 13.86 -4.41 56.32
N VAL A 651 12.61 -4.86 56.40
CA VAL A 651 11.78 -4.81 57.61
C VAL A 651 11.97 -6.09 58.40
N ASN A 652 12.26 -5.96 59.70
CA ASN A 652 12.33 -7.09 60.61
C ASN A 652 10.90 -7.46 61.05
N THR A 653 10.50 -8.68 60.71
CA THR A 653 9.22 -9.30 61.08
C THR A 653 9.38 -10.40 62.13
N GLY A 654 10.62 -10.67 62.55
CA GLY A 654 10.95 -11.64 63.57
C GLY A 654 10.83 -11.09 65.00
N PRO A 655 11.23 -11.90 66.00
CA PRO A 655 11.26 -11.47 67.38
C PRO A 655 12.13 -10.22 67.56
N LEU A 656 11.58 -9.23 68.27
CA LEU A 656 12.25 -7.97 68.59
C LEU A 656 12.57 -7.91 70.08
N THR A 657 13.84 -7.78 70.40
CA THR A 657 14.35 -7.62 71.77
C THR A 657 14.67 -6.14 72.04
N PRO A 658 14.05 -5.51 73.05
CA PRO A 658 14.38 -4.16 73.50
C PRO A 658 15.89 -3.95 73.74
N GLY A 659 16.38 -2.76 73.43
CA GLY A 659 17.77 -2.34 73.57
C GLY A 659 18.72 -2.87 72.48
N THR A 660 18.39 -3.97 71.80
CA THR A 660 19.27 -4.64 70.82
C THR A 660 18.70 -4.75 69.40
N SER A 661 17.37 -4.79 69.26
CA SER A 661 16.70 -4.96 67.97
C SER A 661 16.35 -3.63 67.29
N TYR A 662 16.14 -3.71 65.97
CA TYR A 662 15.72 -2.60 65.12
C TYR A 662 14.53 -3.04 64.27
N HIS A 663 13.59 -2.13 64.02
CA HIS A 663 12.44 -2.35 63.14
C HIS A 663 12.85 -2.69 61.70
N GLY A 664 14.01 -2.19 61.25
CA GLY A 664 14.50 -2.52 59.93
C GLY A 664 15.85 -1.92 59.64
N HIS A 665 16.33 -2.16 58.43
CA HIS A 665 17.57 -1.60 57.91
C HIS A 665 17.38 -1.03 56.52
N ARG A 666 18.05 0.07 56.24
CA ARG A 666 18.15 0.66 54.90
C ARG A 666 19.43 0.18 54.23
N VAL A 667 19.33 -0.27 52.99
CA VAL A 667 20.48 -0.72 52.22
C VAL A 667 21.26 0.49 51.73
N VAL A 668 22.53 0.58 52.12
CA VAL A 668 23.44 1.68 51.74
C VAL A 668 24.48 1.25 50.70
N SER A 669 24.74 -0.05 50.58
CA SER A 669 25.48 -0.67 49.47
C SER A 669 24.74 -1.94 49.03
N GLY A 670 24.46 -2.06 47.74
CA GLY A 670 23.79 -3.23 47.18
C GLY A 670 24.61 -4.50 47.32
N GLY A 671 23.94 -5.65 47.32
CA GLY A 671 24.59 -6.93 47.56
C GLY A 671 23.62 -8.10 47.55
N THR A 672 24.15 -9.29 47.79
CA THR A 672 23.38 -10.53 47.95
C THR A 672 23.77 -11.17 49.27
N PHE A 673 22.82 -11.24 50.20
CA PHE A 673 22.91 -12.04 51.41
C PHE A 673 22.93 -13.54 51.06
N GLY A 674 23.58 -14.33 51.89
CA GLY A 674 23.74 -15.77 51.73
C GLY A 674 25.16 -16.19 51.33
N THR A 675 25.33 -17.48 51.10
CA THR A 675 26.62 -18.09 50.73
C THR A 675 26.55 -18.74 49.35
N LEU A 676 27.62 -18.58 48.57
CA LEU A 676 27.80 -19.28 47.30
C LEU A 676 29.14 -20.01 47.37
N ALA A 677 29.11 -21.34 47.33
CA ALA A 677 30.29 -22.19 47.47
C ALA A 677 30.41 -23.16 46.29
N GLY A 678 31.64 -23.47 45.88
CA GLY A 678 31.92 -24.46 44.83
C GLY A 678 31.62 -24.02 43.40
N VAL A 679 31.13 -22.79 43.18
CA VAL A 679 30.85 -22.27 41.83
C VAL A 679 32.13 -21.70 41.21
N THR A 680 32.49 -22.23 40.06
CA THR A 680 33.61 -21.77 39.23
C THR A 680 33.12 -21.42 37.85
N GLY A 681 33.79 -20.47 37.20
CA GLY A 681 33.44 -20.01 35.87
C GLY A 681 34.67 -19.74 35.03
N THR A 682 34.63 -20.15 33.77
CA THR A 682 35.60 -19.77 32.74
C THR A 682 34.94 -18.80 31.78
N ARG A 683 35.69 -17.81 31.29
CA ARG A 683 35.17 -16.93 30.24
C ARG A 683 34.90 -17.74 28.97
N GLU A 684 33.73 -17.53 28.38
CA GLU A 684 33.38 -18.12 27.08
C GLU A 684 34.24 -17.51 25.96
N THR A 685 34.80 -18.37 25.11
CA THR A 685 35.66 -18.02 23.97
C THR A 685 35.07 -18.42 22.61
N ASN A 686 33.97 -19.17 22.56
CA ASN A 686 33.36 -19.59 21.30
C ASN A 686 32.71 -18.42 20.54
N ASP A 687 33.18 -18.23 19.31
CA ASP A 687 32.94 -17.10 18.41
C ASP A 687 31.51 -16.89 17.90
N LYS A 688 30.51 -17.66 18.36
CA LYS A 688 29.11 -17.50 17.89
C LYS A 688 28.34 -16.40 18.64
N ILE A 689 28.86 -15.96 19.76
CA ILE A 689 28.29 -14.90 20.63
C ILE A 689 29.29 -13.72 20.71
N SER A 690 30.42 -13.77 19.98
CA SER A 690 31.64 -13.01 20.29
C SER A 690 31.55 -11.51 20.01
N GLY A 691 31.91 -10.80 21.08
CA GLY A 691 31.94 -9.36 21.27
C GLY A 691 31.93 -9.06 22.77
N TYR A 692 31.18 -9.86 23.52
CA TYR A 692 31.11 -9.74 24.98
C TYR A 692 32.22 -10.49 25.69
N LYS A 693 33.17 -9.72 26.22
CA LYS A 693 34.13 -10.19 27.22
C LYS A 693 33.45 -10.51 28.57
N GLN A 694 32.13 -10.59 28.67
CA GLN A 694 31.35 -10.58 29.92
C GLN A 694 30.71 -11.93 30.30
N ILE A 695 30.84 -12.94 29.44
CA ILE A 695 30.12 -14.21 29.61
C ILE A 695 31.02 -15.25 30.28
N LEU A 696 30.50 -15.89 31.31
CA LEU A 696 31.06 -17.01 32.04
C LEU A 696 30.28 -18.30 31.73
N ASN A 697 30.99 -19.38 31.48
CA ASN A 697 30.45 -20.74 31.58
C ASN A 697 30.74 -21.30 32.96
N LEU A 698 29.68 -21.56 33.71
CA LEU A 698 29.78 -22.03 35.09
C LEU A 698 29.77 -23.55 35.16
N ASN A 699 30.41 -24.12 36.19
CA ASN A 699 30.24 -25.53 36.52
C ASN A 699 28.81 -25.83 37.02
N ASP A 700 28.24 -24.91 37.81
CA ASP A 700 26.90 -24.94 38.39
C ASP A 700 26.35 -23.51 38.53
N SER A 701 25.10 -23.31 38.14
CA SER A 701 24.38 -22.04 38.22
C SER A 701 23.12 -22.11 39.08
N THR A 702 22.78 -23.27 39.65
CA THR A 702 21.53 -23.51 40.40
C THR A 702 21.36 -22.55 41.58
N GLY A 703 22.47 -22.18 42.22
CA GLY A 703 22.48 -21.23 43.32
C GLY A 703 22.27 -19.79 42.88
N LEU A 704 22.44 -19.42 41.61
CA LEU A 704 22.47 -18.03 41.13
C LEU A 704 21.12 -17.57 40.58
N LYS A 705 20.87 -16.27 40.63
CA LYS A 705 19.77 -15.61 39.92
C LYS A 705 20.23 -14.28 39.36
N VAL A 706 19.45 -13.77 38.43
CA VAL A 706 19.63 -12.43 37.88
C VAL A 706 19.53 -11.37 38.97
N GLY A 707 20.39 -10.36 38.89
CA GLY A 707 20.46 -9.28 39.85
C GLY A 707 21.32 -9.60 41.06
N ASP A 708 21.78 -10.85 41.22
CA ASP A 708 22.75 -11.19 42.26
C ASP A 708 24.05 -10.40 42.09
N TYR A 709 24.61 -9.98 43.23
CA TYR A 709 25.91 -9.33 43.32
C TYR A 709 26.97 -10.37 43.65
N ILE A 710 27.91 -10.55 42.74
CA ILE A 710 28.97 -11.55 42.84
C ILE A 710 30.36 -10.94 42.79
N ARG A 711 31.27 -11.61 43.47
CA ARG A 711 32.70 -11.41 43.43
C ARG A 711 33.32 -12.49 42.57
N LEU A 712 34.15 -12.06 41.63
CA LEU A 712 34.95 -12.93 40.78
C LEU A 712 36.39 -12.91 41.29
N THR A 713 36.97 -14.08 41.58
CA THR A 713 38.36 -14.16 42.03
C THR A 713 39.29 -13.45 41.04
N GLY A 714 40.20 -12.62 41.54
CA GLY A 714 41.13 -11.85 40.69
C GLY A 714 40.55 -10.60 40.04
N ILE A 715 39.24 -10.33 40.17
CA ILE A 715 38.60 -9.12 39.67
C ILE A 715 38.26 -8.21 40.85
N ALA A 716 38.88 -7.02 40.87
CA ALA A 716 38.82 -6.10 42.00
C ALA A 716 37.44 -5.45 42.24
N ARG A 717 36.52 -5.52 41.27
CA ARG A 717 35.18 -4.94 41.36
C ARG A 717 34.09 -5.97 41.66
N THR A 718 33.03 -5.52 42.31
CA THR A 718 31.77 -6.26 42.40
C THR A 718 31.11 -6.28 41.02
N ASN A 719 30.50 -7.40 40.67
CA ASN A 719 29.83 -7.59 39.39
C ASN A 719 28.39 -8.01 39.65
N ARG A 720 27.47 -7.57 38.81
CA ARG A 720 26.07 -7.95 38.86
C ARG A 720 25.78 -8.99 37.80
N ILE A 721 25.04 -10.04 38.17
CA ILE A 721 24.50 -10.98 37.18
C ILE A 721 23.42 -10.26 36.39
N LEU A 722 23.72 -9.98 35.13
CA LEU A 722 22.76 -9.41 34.20
C LEU A 722 21.92 -10.50 33.55
N TYR A 723 22.51 -11.67 33.35
CA TYR A 723 21.86 -12.75 32.63
C TYR A 723 22.26 -14.13 33.16
N LEU A 724 21.31 -15.06 33.10
CA LEU A 724 21.52 -16.46 33.47
C LEU A 724 20.65 -17.34 32.56
N SER A 725 21.28 -18.32 31.90
CA SER A 725 20.61 -19.36 31.12
C SER A 725 21.43 -20.63 31.11
N GLY A 726 20.88 -21.68 31.71
CA GLY A 726 21.64 -22.88 32.01
C GLY A 726 22.91 -22.48 32.77
N LYS A 727 24.07 -22.91 32.28
CA LYS A 727 25.38 -22.62 32.86
C LYS A 727 26.01 -21.31 32.39
N ALA A 728 25.43 -20.64 31.39
CA ALA A 728 25.95 -19.38 30.88
C ALA A 728 25.44 -18.21 31.73
N VAL A 729 26.37 -17.43 32.27
CA VAL A 729 26.10 -16.23 33.08
C VAL A 729 26.80 -15.04 32.47
N MET A 730 26.05 -13.94 32.25
CA MET A 730 26.64 -12.67 31.84
C MET A 730 26.70 -11.71 33.03
N VAL A 731 27.86 -11.09 33.21
CA VAL A 731 28.06 -10.03 34.20
C VAL A 731 28.10 -8.65 33.55
N ASP A 732 27.96 -7.60 34.34
CA ASP A 732 27.96 -6.18 33.89
C ASP A 732 29.32 -5.63 33.46
N THR A 733 30.31 -6.51 33.34
CA THR A 733 31.71 -6.15 33.43
C THR A 733 32.57 -7.04 32.53
N ALA A 734 33.33 -6.43 31.61
CA ALA A 734 34.29 -7.18 30.80
C ALA A 734 35.30 -7.94 31.69
N LEU A 735 35.57 -9.17 31.30
CA LEU A 735 36.46 -10.14 31.91
C LEU A 735 37.76 -10.19 31.09
N PRO A 736 38.92 -10.40 31.74
CA PRO A 736 40.18 -10.60 31.05
C PRO A 736 40.13 -11.77 30.03
N ASP A 737 41.00 -11.72 29.03
CA ASP A 737 41.21 -12.87 28.14
C ASP A 737 41.74 -14.07 28.96
N GLY A 738 41.18 -15.27 28.72
CA GLY A 738 41.54 -16.48 29.46
C GLY A 738 41.06 -16.56 30.92
N TYR A 739 40.17 -15.67 31.36
CA TYR A 739 39.68 -15.67 32.74
C TYR A 739 39.11 -17.04 33.18
N SER A 740 39.51 -17.49 34.37
CA SER A 740 38.96 -18.63 35.10
C SER A 740 39.05 -18.35 36.59
N GLY A 741 37.97 -18.57 37.34
CA GLY A 741 37.96 -18.29 38.78
C GLY A 741 36.71 -18.75 39.53
N THR A 742 36.72 -18.54 40.84
CA THR A 742 35.57 -18.85 41.72
C THR A 742 34.63 -17.67 41.85
N LEU A 743 33.35 -17.95 42.07
CA LEU A 743 32.29 -16.98 42.30
C LEU A 743 31.86 -17.02 43.78
N SER A 744 31.66 -15.87 44.38
CA SER A 744 31.06 -15.74 45.72
C SER A 744 30.07 -14.58 45.75
N TYR A 745 29.11 -14.58 46.69
CA TYR A 745 28.24 -13.41 46.87
C TYR A 745 28.98 -12.25 47.52
N VAL A 746 28.59 -11.03 47.14
CA VAL A 746 29.02 -9.81 47.82
C VAL A 746 27.93 -9.40 48.80
N ALA A 747 28.23 -9.48 50.11
CA ALA A 747 27.29 -9.08 51.14
C ALA A 747 26.93 -7.59 51.02
N PRO A 748 25.65 -7.21 51.14
CA PRO A 748 25.24 -5.83 51.15
C PRO A 748 25.66 -5.13 52.45
N VAL A 749 25.73 -3.80 52.39
CA VAL A 749 25.91 -2.96 53.59
C VAL A 749 24.57 -2.33 53.94
N VAL A 750 24.16 -2.48 55.19
CA VAL A 750 22.86 -2.04 55.68
C VAL A 750 23.02 -1.16 56.91
N ARG A 751 22.16 -0.14 57.05
CA ARG A 751 22.12 0.78 58.17
C ARG A 751 20.81 0.61 58.94
N PRO A 752 20.83 0.28 60.24
CA PRO A 752 19.60 0.07 61.02
C PRO A 752 18.80 1.35 61.21
N PHE A 753 17.49 1.22 61.40
CA PHE A 753 16.56 2.28 61.81
C PHE A 753 15.48 1.75 62.76
N GLY A 754 14.86 2.65 63.53
CA GLY A 754 13.78 2.29 64.47
C GLY A 754 14.26 1.34 65.56
N LYS A 755 15.20 1.78 66.40
CA LYS A 755 15.69 0.99 67.53
C LYS A 755 14.53 0.72 68.50
N ILE A 756 14.42 -0.52 68.98
CA ILE A 756 13.44 -0.88 70.01
C ILE A 756 14.02 -0.46 71.35
N GLU A 757 13.39 0.50 72.02
CA GLU A 757 13.84 0.98 73.32
C GLU A 757 13.35 0.07 74.45
N ASN A 758 14.09 0.06 75.56
CA ASN A 758 13.60 -0.57 76.79
C ASN A 758 12.42 0.25 77.29
N GLU A 759 11.32 -0.40 77.69
CA GLU A 759 10.27 0.30 78.41
C GLU A 759 10.89 0.94 79.67
N SER A 760 10.71 2.25 79.79
CA SER A 760 11.28 3.10 80.85
C SER A 760 10.66 2.83 82.21
#